data_AF-A0A834G8N5-F1
#
_entry.id   AF-A0A834G8N5-F1
#
_cell.length_a   1.000
_cell.length_b   1.000
_cell.length_c   1.000
_cell.angle_alpha   90.00
_cell.angle_beta   90.00
_cell.angle_gamma   90.00
#
_symmetry.space_group_name_H-M   'P 1'
#
loop_
_entity.id
_entity.type
_entity.pdbx_description
1 polymer ?
#
loop_
_entity_poly.entity_id
_entity_poly.type
_entity_poly.pdbx_seq_one_letter_code
_entity_poly.pdbx_strand_id
1 'polypeptide(L)'
;MAGFFVAAVAISLLVTCSLTQVRSDGSDHSETYRYFDLPFCVPDHVKEKKEALGEVLNGDRLVSAPYKIDFLVDKDSEIVCTKKLTKDEVVQFRSAVTKDYYFQMYYDDLPLWGFLGKVDKEGKADPRDYKYYLFRRLYFEIFYNKDRVIEINARTDPSSLIDVTEDKEIDADFMYTVKWKATETTFEKRMEKYSQSSSLPHHLEIHWFSIINSCVTVLLLTGFLATILMRVLKNDFVKYANDEEAADDQEETGWKYIHGDVFRFPKYKSLLAAALGSGTQLFTLTTFIFILALVGVFYPYNRGALFTALVVIYALTSGIAGYTATTFYCQLEGINWVRNLLLTGCLFCGPLLLMFCFLNTVAIFYSATAALPVGTIAVILLIWTLVTSPLLVLGGIAGKNSKAEFQAPVRTTKYPREIPPSPWYRGTLPQMAMAGFLPFSAIYIELYYIFASVWGHRIYTIYSILFVVFIILVIVTAFITVALTYFQLASEDHEWWWRSFLCGGSTVEPSQWKCCPAKTEKKTMDWWFVAVALFTIMCSATQVRSDASDHKYKIEDAVPLYANKVGPFHNPSETYRYFDLPFCVVKDKTEALGEVLNGDRLVTAPYKLDFLVEKNSEIVCKKKLKKEDVVQFRNAVIKDYYFQMYYDDLPIWGFIGKVDKEGKDDPSDYKYYLFNHIHFEVFYNVDRVIEINAKTDPNALVDLTEDKEVHIDFMYTVKWKETSTPFEKRMEKYSHSSSLPFHLEIHWFSIINSCVTVLLLTGFLATILMRVLKNDFVKYTHDEDTADDQEETGWKYIHGDVFRFPKYKSLLAAAVGSGTQLFALTIFIFILALVGVFYPYNRGALFTALVVIYALTSGIAGYTATSFYCQLEGTNWVRNLLLTGSLFCGPLFLTFCFLNTVAIAYRATAALPFGTIVVIFLIWTLVTSPLLVLGGIAGKNSKSEFQAPVRTAKFPREIPPLPWFRGALPQMAMAGFLPFSAIYIELYYIFASVWGHKIYTIYSILFIVFIILVIVTAFITVALTYFQLAAEDHKWWWRSFLCGGSTGLFIYGYCLYYYHARSDMSGFMQTSFFFGYMACICYGFFLMLGAVGFRAALFFVRHIYRSIKCE
;
A
#
# COMPACT_ATOMS: atom_id res chain seq x y z
N MET A 1 40.15 -16.15 -26.09
CA MET A 1 41.54 -16.49 -26.50
C MET A 1 42.36 -16.52 -25.22
N ALA A 2 43.02 -17.65 -24.95
CA ALA A 2 43.54 -18.04 -23.63
C ALA A 2 44.88 -17.39 -23.25
N GLY A 3 45.07 -17.19 -21.94
CA GLY A 3 46.34 -17.30 -21.21
C GLY A 3 47.40 -16.22 -21.42
N PHE A 4 47.66 -15.40 -20.39
CA PHE A 4 49.02 -14.93 -20.07
C PHE A 4 49.17 -14.65 -18.56
N PHE A 5 49.92 -15.54 -17.92
CA PHE A 5 50.77 -15.41 -16.72
C PHE A 5 50.34 -14.60 -15.49
N VAL A 6 50.11 -15.37 -14.41
CA VAL A 6 50.54 -15.20 -13.02
C VAL A 6 51.49 -14.02 -12.80
N ALA A 7 50.98 -12.96 -12.17
CA ALA A 7 51.76 -12.08 -11.32
C ALA A 7 51.12 -12.13 -9.93
N ALA A 8 51.94 -12.36 -8.90
CA ALA A 8 51.54 -12.27 -7.51
C ALA A 8 51.02 -10.85 -7.23
N VAL A 9 49.71 -10.66 -7.31
CA VAL A 9 49.06 -9.43 -6.89
C VAL A 9 48.86 -9.55 -5.40
N ALA A 10 49.69 -8.84 -4.64
CA ALA A 10 49.30 -8.43 -3.29
C ALA A 10 48.02 -7.59 -3.45
N ILE A 11 46.86 -8.20 -3.18
CA ILE A 11 45.54 -7.56 -3.24
C ILE A 11 45.49 -6.56 -2.10
N SER A 12 46.01 -5.36 -2.36
CA SER A 12 45.95 -4.23 -1.44
C SER A 12 44.50 -3.79 -1.34
N LEU A 13 43.99 -3.53 -0.12
CA LEU A 13 42.68 -2.94 0.10
C LEU A 13 42.54 -1.66 -0.74
N LEU A 14 41.69 -1.69 -1.76
CA LEU A 14 41.28 -0.50 -2.51
C LEU A 14 39.90 -0.12 -2.03
N VAL A 15 39.85 0.94 -1.24
CA VAL A 15 38.68 1.37 -0.50
C VAL A 15 38.13 2.65 -1.10
N THR A 16 36.86 2.70 -1.47
CA THR A 16 36.15 3.99 -1.61
C THR A 16 35.81 4.35 -0.20
N CYS A 17 36.35 5.44 0.24
CA CYS A 17 36.19 5.85 1.62
C CYS A 17 35.38 7.14 1.58
N SER A 18 34.07 7.00 1.36
CA SER A 18 33.09 8.07 1.54
C SER A 18 32.45 7.91 2.91
N LEU A 19 32.49 8.97 3.70
CA LEU A 19 31.66 9.13 4.88
C LEU A 19 30.33 9.71 4.40
N THR A 20 29.29 8.91 4.51
CA THR A 20 27.93 9.31 4.15
C THR A 20 27.10 9.37 5.44
N GLN A 21 26.28 10.41 5.57
CA GLN A 21 25.38 10.60 6.70
C GLN A 21 24.15 9.71 6.54
N VAL A 22 23.68 9.03 7.61
CA VAL A 22 22.31 8.50 7.66
C VAL A 22 21.37 9.61 8.12
N ARG A 23 20.31 9.90 7.35
CA ARG A 23 19.28 10.85 7.78
C ARG A 23 17.99 10.14 8.15
N SER A 24 17.48 10.43 9.35
CA SER A 24 16.16 10.00 9.83
C SER A 24 15.13 11.14 9.86
N ASP A 25 15.48 12.40 9.56
CA ASP A 25 14.52 13.52 9.61
C ASP A 25 14.74 14.57 8.50
N GLY A 26 13.64 14.98 7.87
CA GLY A 26 13.54 15.59 6.54
C GLY A 26 13.89 17.07 6.37
N SER A 27 14.95 17.60 6.97
CA SER A 27 15.41 18.97 6.65
C SER A 27 16.92 19.16 6.82
N ASP A 28 17.62 19.56 5.72
CA ASP A 28 18.99 20.15 5.59
C ASP A 28 20.12 19.32 4.93
N HIS A 29 20.22 19.25 3.60
CA HIS A 29 21.41 18.88 2.78
C HIS A 29 22.31 17.68 3.22
N SER A 30 22.47 16.67 2.37
CA SER A 30 23.44 15.57 2.59
C SER A 30 24.88 16.05 2.39
N GLU A 31 25.67 16.15 3.46
CA GLU A 31 27.10 16.43 3.38
C GLU A 31 27.88 15.10 3.34
N THR A 32 28.65 14.85 2.28
CA THR A 32 29.53 13.67 2.16
C THR A 32 30.99 14.08 2.28
N TYR A 33 31.72 13.48 3.23
CA TYR A 33 33.15 13.73 3.44
C TYR A 33 33.99 12.59 2.89
N ARG A 34 35.25 12.85 2.51
CA ARG A 34 36.21 11.75 2.29
C ARG A 34 36.60 11.18 3.64
N TYR A 35 36.83 9.88 3.73
CA TYR A 35 37.17 9.23 4.99
C TYR A 35 38.41 9.82 5.68
N PHE A 36 39.42 10.21 4.90
CA PHE A 36 40.62 10.85 5.43
C PHE A 36 40.47 12.36 5.70
N ASP A 37 39.29 12.95 5.42
CA ASP A 37 38.96 14.29 5.93
C ASP A 37 38.66 14.23 7.44
N LEU A 38 38.26 13.06 7.97
CA LEU A 38 38.29 12.78 9.40
C LEU A 38 39.70 12.34 9.83
N PRO A 39 40.08 12.57 11.10
CA PRO A 39 41.46 12.40 11.57
C PRO A 39 41.89 10.93 11.80
N PHE A 40 41.56 10.02 10.87
CA PHE A 40 41.99 8.62 10.83
C PHE A 40 43.45 8.44 10.37
N CYS A 41 43.96 7.21 10.50
CA CYS A 41 45.28 6.81 9.99
C CYS A 41 45.35 6.93 8.46
N VAL A 42 46.33 7.66 7.95
CA VAL A 42 46.61 7.80 6.50
C VAL A 42 47.85 6.95 6.15
N PRO A 43 47.86 6.16 5.07
CA PRO A 43 49.04 5.41 4.65
C PRO A 43 50.14 6.32 4.07
N ASP A 44 51.41 5.92 4.17
CA ASP A 44 52.58 6.70 3.68
C ASP A 44 52.50 7.05 2.19
N HIS A 45 51.87 6.19 1.40
CA HIS A 45 51.58 6.42 -0.02
C HIS A 45 50.13 6.03 -0.33
N VAL A 46 49.26 7.02 -0.53
CA VAL A 46 47.89 6.79 -0.99
C VAL A 46 47.92 6.48 -2.49
N LYS A 47 47.57 5.26 -2.86
CA LYS A 47 47.38 4.86 -4.27
C LYS A 47 45.93 5.05 -4.65
N GLU A 48 45.66 5.91 -5.63
CA GLU A 48 44.34 6.04 -6.24
C GLU A 48 44.10 4.88 -7.22
N LYS A 49 42.91 4.26 -7.19
CA LYS A 49 42.51 3.26 -8.19
C LYS A 49 42.24 4.00 -9.51
N LYS A 50 42.64 3.40 -10.64
CA LYS A 50 42.23 3.90 -11.96
C LYS A 50 40.74 3.63 -12.14
N GLU A 51 39.92 4.67 -12.01
CA GLU A 51 38.46 4.60 -12.10
C GLU A 51 37.97 4.45 -13.55
N ALA A 52 36.92 3.66 -13.75
CA ALA A 52 36.17 3.66 -15.00
C ALA A 52 35.33 4.95 -15.11
N LEU A 53 35.06 5.42 -16.33
CA LEU A 53 34.34 6.69 -16.57
C LEU A 53 33.04 6.83 -15.75
N GLY A 54 32.32 5.73 -15.53
CA GLY A 54 31.05 5.75 -14.79
C GLY A 54 31.22 5.70 -13.27
N GLU A 55 32.32 5.17 -12.76
CA GLU A 55 32.68 5.29 -11.33
C GLU A 55 33.00 6.76 -11.01
N VAL A 56 33.72 7.44 -11.91
CA VAL A 56 33.99 8.87 -11.81
C VAL A 56 32.70 9.70 -11.86
N LEU A 57 31.75 9.34 -12.74
CA LEU A 57 30.43 10.00 -12.84
C LEU A 57 29.55 9.79 -11.60
N ASN A 58 29.74 8.68 -10.88
CA ASN A 58 29.06 8.40 -9.62
C ASN A 58 29.72 9.12 -8.42
N GLY A 59 30.89 9.74 -8.63
CA GLY A 59 31.68 10.39 -7.58
C GLY A 59 32.47 9.42 -6.70
N ASP A 60 32.62 8.16 -7.12
CA ASP A 60 33.31 7.11 -6.37
C ASP A 60 34.82 7.26 -6.48
N ARG A 61 35.43 8.01 -5.55
CA ARG A 61 36.89 8.19 -5.52
C ARG A 61 37.59 7.13 -4.67
N LEU A 62 38.16 6.12 -5.34
CA LEU A 62 38.70 4.90 -4.73
C LEU A 62 40.18 5.08 -4.33
N VAL A 63 40.49 4.99 -3.05
CA VAL A 63 41.84 5.17 -2.48
C VAL A 63 42.30 3.95 -1.67
N SER A 64 43.60 3.67 -1.64
CA SER A 64 44.12 2.56 -0.82
C SER A 64 43.91 2.83 0.68
N ALA A 65 43.35 1.86 1.42
CA ALA A 65 43.23 1.93 2.87
C ALA A 65 44.47 1.36 3.59
N PRO A 66 44.73 1.75 4.85
CA PRO A 66 45.91 1.32 5.59
C PRO A 66 45.85 -0.13 6.12
N TYR A 67 44.75 -0.87 5.91
CA TYR A 67 44.61 -2.26 6.36
C TYR A 67 45.28 -3.23 5.37
N LYS A 68 46.18 -4.10 5.86
CA LYS A 68 46.86 -5.11 5.04
C LYS A 68 46.19 -6.47 5.22
N ILE A 69 45.38 -6.89 4.26
CA ILE A 69 44.68 -8.18 4.30
C ILE A 69 45.34 -9.14 3.31
N ASP A 70 46.08 -10.13 3.82
CA ASP A 70 46.73 -11.16 3.02
C ASP A 70 45.80 -12.37 2.88
N PHE A 71 45.70 -12.94 1.67
CA PHE A 71 44.76 -14.03 1.37
C PHE A 71 45.07 -15.28 2.21
N LEU A 72 44.06 -15.80 2.92
CA LEU A 72 44.16 -16.95 3.84
C LEU A 72 45.12 -16.77 5.02
N VAL A 73 45.43 -15.52 5.39
CA VAL A 73 46.20 -15.20 6.59
C VAL A 73 45.28 -14.53 7.60
N ASP A 74 45.02 -15.23 8.71
CA ASP A 74 44.31 -14.68 9.85
C ASP A 74 45.21 -13.70 10.62
N LYS A 75 44.62 -12.60 11.09
CA LYS A 75 45.32 -11.54 11.82
C LYS A 75 44.50 -11.17 13.05
N ASP A 76 45.07 -11.34 14.24
CA ASP A 76 44.41 -10.98 15.49
C ASP A 76 44.97 -9.67 16.05
N SER A 77 44.13 -8.63 16.09
CA SER A 77 44.41 -7.32 16.70
C SER A 77 45.69 -6.63 16.20
N GLU A 78 45.87 -6.53 14.88
CA GLU A 78 46.99 -5.80 14.28
C GLU A 78 46.76 -4.27 14.39
N ILE A 79 47.79 -3.55 14.81
CA ILE A 79 47.73 -2.08 14.97
C ILE A 79 47.93 -1.43 13.60
N VAL A 80 46.99 -0.56 13.21
CA VAL A 80 47.07 0.23 11.98
C VAL A 80 47.97 1.44 12.20
N CYS A 81 47.64 2.25 13.22
CA CYS A 81 48.48 3.34 13.69
C CYS A 81 48.05 3.77 15.10
N THR A 82 48.98 4.42 15.80
CA THR A 82 48.73 5.14 17.05
C THR A 82 48.74 6.63 16.76
N LYS A 83 47.63 7.32 17.05
CA LYS A 83 47.50 8.76 16.80
C LYS A 83 47.08 9.49 18.07
N LYS A 84 47.75 10.60 18.37
CA LYS A 84 47.31 11.55 19.42
C LYS A 84 46.29 12.50 18.82
N LEU A 85 45.03 12.39 19.25
CA LEU A 85 43.95 13.24 18.77
C LEU A 85 43.95 14.57 19.53
N THR A 86 43.99 15.67 18.79
CA THR A 86 43.84 17.03 19.33
C THR A 86 42.40 17.33 19.71
N LYS A 87 42.18 18.38 20.52
CA LYS A 87 40.82 18.77 20.96
C LYS A 87 39.87 19.01 19.77
N ASP A 88 40.34 19.68 18.72
CA ASP A 88 39.54 19.95 17.53
C ASP A 88 39.19 18.68 16.76
N GLU A 89 40.11 17.71 16.69
CA GLU A 89 39.87 16.40 16.07
C GLU A 89 38.87 15.54 16.86
N VAL A 90 38.88 15.62 18.19
CA VAL A 90 37.89 14.95 19.06
C VAL A 90 36.49 15.55 18.84
N VAL A 91 36.39 16.87 18.70
CA VAL A 91 35.12 17.55 18.38
C VAL A 91 34.59 17.11 17.01
N GLN A 92 35.46 16.95 16.01
CA GLN A 92 35.07 16.45 14.69
C GLN A 92 34.52 15.02 14.76
N PHE A 93 35.18 14.12 15.48
CA PHE A 93 34.68 12.75 15.68
C PHE A 93 33.37 12.71 16.47
N ARG A 94 33.25 13.50 17.55
CA ARG A 94 32.00 13.59 18.32
C ARG A 94 30.84 14.07 17.45
N SER A 95 31.06 15.08 16.61
CA SER A 95 30.07 15.57 15.65
C SER A 95 29.65 14.48 14.66
N ALA A 96 30.60 13.72 14.12
CA ALA A 96 30.34 12.60 13.21
C ALA A 96 29.53 11.47 13.88
N VAL A 97 29.86 11.12 15.14
CA VAL A 97 29.13 10.10 15.91
C VAL A 97 27.73 10.57 16.28
N THR A 98 27.54 11.85 16.63
CA THR A 98 26.22 12.44 16.92
C THR A 98 25.29 12.40 15.71
N LYS A 99 25.85 12.50 14.51
CA LYS A 99 25.13 12.46 13.23
C LYS A 99 25.05 11.05 12.62
N ASP A 100 25.38 10.01 13.37
CA ASP A 100 25.38 8.59 12.94
C ASP A 100 26.14 8.34 11.62
N TYR A 101 27.33 8.93 11.48
CA TYR A 101 28.17 8.70 10.30
C TYR A 101 28.61 7.23 10.23
N TYR A 102 28.57 6.68 9.02
CA TYR A 102 29.13 5.38 8.70
C TYR A 102 30.22 5.51 7.65
N PHE A 103 31.18 4.60 7.71
CA PHE A 103 32.15 4.41 6.64
C PHE A 103 31.62 3.35 5.67
N GLN A 104 31.88 3.56 4.39
CA GLN A 104 31.75 2.55 3.35
C GLN A 104 33.15 2.19 2.87
N MET A 105 33.42 0.91 2.60
CA MET A 105 34.67 0.42 2.00
C MET A 105 34.38 -0.74 1.05
N TYR A 106 35.39 -1.10 0.24
CA TYR A 106 35.28 -2.13 -0.78
C TYR A 106 36.46 -3.09 -0.68
N TYR A 107 36.19 -4.39 -0.85
CA TYR A 107 37.21 -5.43 -0.93
C TYR A 107 36.80 -6.44 -2.00
N ASP A 108 37.63 -6.65 -3.04
CA ASP A 108 37.28 -7.48 -4.21
C ASP A 108 35.91 -7.13 -4.84
N ASP A 109 35.63 -5.82 -4.96
CA ASP A 109 34.36 -5.22 -5.42
C ASP A 109 33.13 -5.56 -4.55
N LEU A 110 33.32 -6.07 -3.33
CA LEU A 110 32.25 -6.29 -2.34
C LEU A 110 32.13 -5.10 -1.37
N PRO A 111 30.91 -4.58 -1.12
CA PRO A 111 30.67 -3.56 -0.10
C PRO A 111 30.96 -4.09 1.29
N LEU A 112 31.53 -3.24 2.12
CA LEU A 112 31.37 -3.32 3.56
C LEU A 112 31.09 -1.92 4.12
N TRP A 113 30.29 -1.86 5.18
CA TRP A 113 29.99 -0.61 5.87
C TRP A 113 29.96 -0.84 7.37
N GLY A 114 30.22 0.22 8.12
CA GLY A 114 30.14 0.20 9.58
C GLY A 114 30.00 1.61 10.14
N PHE A 115 29.33 1.73 11.29
CA PHE A 115 29.23 3.00 11.99
C PHE A 115 30.58 3.38 12.60
N LEU A 116 30.86 4.68 12.69
CA LEU A 116 32.10 5.17 13.32
C LEU A 116 32.09 5.03 14.84
N GLY A 117 30.90 5.14 15.44
CA GLY A 117 30.74 5.13 16.89
C GLY A 117 29.32 4.83 17.32
N LYS A 118 29.07 4.93 18.63
CA LYS A 118 27.74 4.81 19.22
C LYS A 118 27.52 5.92 20.25
N VAL A 119 26.28 6.37 20.35
CA VAL A 119 25.84 7.27 21.42
C VAL A 119 25.17 6.44 22.50
N ASP A 120 25.68 6.50 23.72
CA ASP A 120 25.05 5.86 24.87
C ASP A 120 24.06 6.82 25.51
N LYS A 121 22.77 6.47 25.37
CA LYS A 121 21.63 7.20 25.90
C LYS A 121 21.11 6.37 27.08
N GLU A 122 21.73 6.47 28.25
CA GLU A 122 21.30 5.79 29.48
C GLU A 122 19.93 6.31 30.01
N GLY A 123 18.90 6.39 29.17
CA GLY A 123 17.56 6.85 29.55
C GLY A 123 17.43 8.33 29.93
N LYS A 124 18.47 9.15 29.72
CA LYS A 124 18.49 10.58 30.06
C LYS A 124 17.87 11.41 28.94
N ALA A 125 17.10 12.44 29.29
CA ALA A 125 16.35 13.26 28.34
C ALA A 125 17.13 14.47 27.77
N ASP A 126 18.22 14.88 28.43
CA ASP A 126 18.99 16.07 28.07
C ASP A 126 20.23 15.68 27.24
N PRO A 127 20.46 16.25 26.03
CA PRO A 127 21.59 15.88 25.15
C PRO A 127 22.98 16.10 25.73
N ARG A 128 23.10 16.85 26.84
CA ARG A 128 24.36 17.16 27.51
C ARG A 128 24.92 15.99 28.31
N ASP A 129 24.08 15.02 28.67
CA ASP A 129 24.46 13.85 29.48
C ASP A 129 24.76 12.60 28.65
N TYR A 130 24.71 12.71 27.31
CA TYR A 130 25.04 11.62 26.41
C TYR A 130 26.54 11.36 26.39
N LYS A 131 26.92 10.08 26.43
CA LYS A 131 28.30 9.67 26.21
C LYS A 131 28.50 9.27 24.76
N TYR A 132 29.57 9.78 24.16
CA TYR A 132 29.90 9.57 22.76
C TYR A 132 31.11 8.64 22.68
N TYR A 133 30.93 7.49 22.02
CA TYR A 133 31.99 6.49 21.90
C TYR A 133 32.39 6.27 20.45
N LEU A 134 33.70 6.28 20.18
CA LEU A 134 34.30 5.93 18.88
C LEU A 134 34.75 4.45 18.90
N PHE A 135 34.49 3.71 17.82
CA PHE A 135 34.98 2.34 17.68
C PHE A 135 36.45 2.33 17.26
N ARG A 136 37.31 1.67 18.06
CA ARG A 136 38.75 1.61 17.79
C ARG A 136 39.19 0.38 16.97
N ARG A 137 38.39 -0.68 16.97
CA ARG A 137 38.73 -1.96 16.34
C ARG A 137 37.70 -2.38 15.29
N LEU A 138 38.18 -2.68 14.08
CA LEU A 138 37.40 -3.28 13.00
C LEU A 138 37.67 -4.77 12.88
N TYR A 139 36.61 -5.56 12.78
CA TYR A 139 36.68 -7.01 12.60
C TYR A 139 36.19 -7.38 11.20
N PHE A 140 37.08 -7.92 10.38
CA PHE A 140 36.80 -8.40 9.03
C PHE A 140 36.64 -9.92 9.04
N GLU A 141 35.46 -10.39 8.66
CA GLU A 141 35.16 -11.81 8.48
C GLU A 141 34.99 -12.06 6.99
N ILE A 142 35.93 -12.80 6.39
CA ILE A 142 36.00 -12.99 4.93
C ILE A 142 35.71 -14.46 4.61
N PHE A 143 34.69 -14.70 3.80
CA PHE A 143 34.36 -16.02 3.31
C PHE A 143 34.95 -16.27 1.93
N TYR A 144 35.53 -17.45 1.73
CA TYR A 144 36.16 -17.85 0.48
C TYR A 144 35.66 -19.22 0.01
N ASN A 145 35.69 -19.42 -1.31
CA ASN A 145 35.46 -20.72 -1.94
C ASN A 145 36.60 -20.95 -2.93
N LYS A 146 37.40 -21.99 -2.69
CA LYS A 146 38.64 -22.30 -3.41
C LYS A 146 39.62 -21.12 -3.38
N ASP A 147 39.86 -20.49 -4.52
CA ASP A 147 40.82 -19.42 -4.78
C ASP A 147 40.15 -18.04 -4.88
N ARG A 148 38.86 -17.93 -4.54
CA ARG A 148 38.08 -16.70 -4.73
C ARG A 148 37.36 -16.26 -3.45
N VAL A 149 37.31 -14.95 -3.25
CA VAL A 149 36.55 -14.29 -2.17
C VAL A 149 35.07 -14.25 -2.56
N ILE A 150 34.22 -14.63 -1.62
CA ILE A 150 32.78 -14.75 -1.83
C ILE A 150 32.01 -13.70 -1.03
N GLU A 151 32.35 -13.52 0.24
CA GLU A 151 31.65 -12.58 1.12
C GLU A 151 32.66 -11.91 2.05
N ILE A 152 32.38 -10.66 2.41
CA ILE A 152 33.10 -9.94 3.46
C ILE A 152 32.11 -9.25 4.37
N ASN A 153 32.26 -9.47 5.67
CA ASN A 153 31.52 -8.77 6.71
C ASN A 153 32.48 -7.95 7.55
N ALA A 154 32.16 -6.68 7.75
CA ALA A 154 32.83 -5.84 8.73
C ALA A 154 31.93 -5.69 9.96
N ARG A 155 32.49 -5.92 11.13
CA ARG A 155 31.85 -5.67 12.41
C ARG A 155 32.73 -4.73 13.23
N THR A 156 32.12 -3.75 13.87
CA THR A 156 32.80 -2.93 14.88
C THR A 156 32.68 -3.64 16.23
N ASP A 157 33.78 -3.75 16.97
CA ASP A 157 33.80 -4.45 18.26
C ASP A 157 33.23 -3.55 19.37
N PRO A 158 32.06 -3.89 19.96
CA PRO A 158 31.41 -3.06 20.98
C PRO A 158 32.15 -3.05 22.32
N SER A 159 33.12 -3.95 22.52
CA SER A 159 33.95 -4.00 23.73
C SER A 159 35.17 -3.06 23.68
N SER A 160 35.44 -2.47 22.51
CA SER A 160 36.63 -1.66 22.24
C SER A 160 36.22 -0.22 21.86
N LEU A 161 36.05 0.62 22.88
CA LEU A 161 35.49 1.97 22.74
C LEU A 161 36.49 3.03 23.22
N ILE A 162 36.53 4.17 22.52
CA ILE A 162 37.21 5.38 22.96
C ILE A 162 36.13 6.38 23.33
N ASP A 163 36.17 6.90 24.56
CA ASP A 163 35.24 7.94 25.02
C ASP A 163 35.68 9.30 24.46
N VAL A 164 34.83 9.90 23.61
CA VAL A 164 35.06 11.21 22.97
C VAL A 164 34.09 12.27 23.49
N THR A 165 33.58 12.09 24.70
CA THR A 165 32.59 13.00 25.31
C THR A 165 33.22 14.34 25.72
N GLU A 166 34.42 14.31 26.30
CA GLU A 166 35.13 15.50 26.81
C GLU A 166 36.13 16.07 25.78
N ASP A 167 36.27 17.40 25.74
CA ASP A 167 37.20 18.11 24.83
C ASP A 167 38.66 18.05 25.33
N LYS A 168 39.20 16.83 25.43
CA LYS A 168 40.57 16.55 25.89
C LYS A 168 41.39 15.84 24.79
N GLU A 169 42.70 15.92 24.91
CA GLU A 169 43.60 15.15 24.03
C GLU A 169 43.54 13.67 24.41
N ILE A 170 43.39 12.81 23.41
CA ILE A 170 43.20 11.36 23.60
C ILE A 170 44.17 10.61 22.71
N ASP A 171 44.91 9.67 23.28
CA ASP A 171 45.73 8.73 22.52
C ASP A 171 44.83 7.60 21.98
N ALA A 172 44.69 7.53 20.65
CA ALA A 172 43.82 6.59 19.96
C ALA A 172 44.65 5.56 19.15
N ASP A 173 44.52 4.28 19.54
CA ASP A 173 45.10 3.15 18.82
C ASP A 173 44.05 2.50 17.92
N PHE A 174 44.17 2.68 16.61
CA PHE A 174 43.29 2.04 15.64
C PHE A 174 43.81 0.65 15.28
N MET A 175 42.96 -0.37 15.42
CA MET A 175 43.32 -1.77 15.21
C MET A 175 42.35 -2.50 14.27
N TYR A 176 42.78 -3.62 13.72
CA TYR A 176 41.92 -4.50 12.95
C TYR A 176 42.17 -5.98 13.22
N THR A 177 41.19 -6.82 12.89
CA THR A 177 41.26 -8.28 13.00
C THR A 177 40.67 -8.88 11.73
N VAL A 178 41.28 -9.93 11.20
CA VAL A 178 40.87 -10.61 9.97
C VAL A 178 40.71 -12.09 10.26
N LYS A 179 39.55 -12.66 9.92
CA LYS A 179 39.32 -14.11 9.95
C LYS A 179 38.79 -14.63 8.62
N TRP A 180 39.41 -15.68 8.11
CA TRP A 180 39.00 -16.37 6.89
C TRP A 180 38.11 -17.59 7.21
N LYS A 181 37.04 -17.76 6.43
CA LYS A 181 36.09 -18.89 6.57
C LYS A 181 35.75 -19.52 5.22
N ALA A 182 35.76 -20.85 5.15
CA ALA A 182 35.32 -21.53 3.93
C ALA A 182 33.79 -21.47 3.78
N THR A 183 33.28 -21.33 2.55
CA THR A 183 31.85 -21.39 2.23
C THR A 183 31.58 -22.28 1.01
N GLU A 184 30.40 -22.89 0.97
CA GLU A 184 29.93 -23.74 -0.14
C GLU A 184 29.35 -22.91 -1.31
N THR A 185 29.02 -21.64 -1.08
CA THR A 185 28.45 -20.74 -2.10
C THR A 185 29.43 -20.50 -3.25
N THR A 186 28.96 -20.66 -4.49
CA THR A 186 29.77 -20.43 -5.69
C THR A 186 29.96 -18.93 -5.96
N PHE A 187 31.04 -18.58 -6.67
CA PHE A 187 31.35 -17.19 -7.03
C PHE A 187 30.21 -16.50 -7.80
N GLU A 188 29.48 -17.24 -8.64
CA GLU A 188 28.34 -16.72 -9.41
C GLU A 188 27.17 -16.30 -8.51
N LYS A 189 26.96 -16.99 -7.39
CA LYS A 189 25.88 -16.70 -6.43
C LYS A 189 26.26 -15.71 -5.34
N ARG A 190 27.51 -15.20 -5.34
CA ARG A 190 28.04 -14.35 -4.25
C ARG A 190 27.23 -13.08 -4.00
N MET A 191 26.55 -12.58 -5.04
CA MET A 191 25.78 -11.33 -4.98
C MET A 191 24.30 -11.53 -4.58
N GLU A 192 23.81 -12.77 -4.50
CA GLU A 192 22.41 -13.08 -4.10
C GLU A 192 22.11 -12.71 -2.64
N LYS A 193 23.12 -12.76 -1.76
CA LYS A 193 22.96 -12.43 -0.34
C LYS A 193 22.76 -10.92 -0.11
N TYR A 194 23.53 -10.09 -0.83
CA TYR A 194 23.41 -8.63 -0.75
C TYR A 194 22.12 -8.10 -1.41
N SER A 195 21.54 -8.85 -2.36
CA SER A 195 20.21 -8.55 -2.91
C SER A 195 19.08 -8.88 -1.93
N GLN A 196 19.23 -9.93 -1.10
CA GLN A 196 18.27 -10.30 -0.04
C GLN A 196 18.34 -9.38 1.19
N SER A 197 19.51 -8.95 1.65
CA SER A 197 19.63 -8.10 2.85
C SER A 197 19.08 -6.67 2.65
N SER A 198 19.04 -6.20 1.40
CA SER A 198 18.42 -4.93 1.01
C SER A 198 16.92 -5.05 0.70
N SER A 199 16.41 -6.28 0.54
CA SER A 199 15.01 -6.57 0.27
C SER A 199 14.39 -7.36 1.44
N LEU A 200 13.80 -6.63 2.39
CA LEU A 200 12.87 -7.26 3.34
C LEU A 200 11.78 -8.01 2.53
N PRO A 201 11.52 -9.30 2.81
CA PRO A 201 10.57 -10.12 2.04
C PRO A 201 9.18 -9.48 1.89
N HIS A 202 8.74 -8.72 2.91
CA HIS A 202 7.46 -7.99 2.87
C HIS A 202 7.42 -6.85 1.85
N HIS A 203 8.56 -6.25 1.49
CA HIS A 203 8.60 -5.14 0.55
C HIS A 203 8.46 -5.61 -0.90
N LEU A 204 9.02 -6.79 -1.24
CA LEU A 204 8.91 -7.42 -2.56
C LEU A 204 7.46 -7.72 -2.96
N GLU A 205 6.64 -8.11 -1.97
CA GLU A 205 5.22 -8.40 -2.18
C GLU A 205 4.40 -7.13 -2.39
N ILE A 206 4.75 -6.02 -1.71
CA ILE A 206 4.15 -4.70 -1.93
C ILE A 206 4.46 -4.20 -3.35
N HIS A 207 5.66 -4.46 -3.88
CA HIS A 207 6.02 -4.13 -5.27
C HIS A 207 5.15 -4.88 -6.27
N TRP A 208 5.09 -6.22 -6.20
CA TRP A 208 4.22 -7.01 -7.08
C TRP A 208 2.75 -6.59 -6.98
N PHE A 209 2.28 -6.24 -5.78
CA PHE A 209 0.92 -5.81 -5.55
C PHE A 209 0.62 -4.44 -6.20
N SER A 210 1.51 -3.47 -6.01
CA SER A 210 1.43 -2.16 -6.70
C SER A 210 1.39 -2.35 -8.21
N ILE A 211 2.26 -3.21 -8.74
CA ILE A 211 2.36 -3.48 -10.18
C ILE A 211 1.09 -4.13 -10.70
N ILE A 212 0.53 -5.12 -10.02
CA ILE A 212 -0.74 -5.75 -10.43
C ILE A 212 -1.85 -4.69 -10.43
N ASN A 213 -1.92 -3.83 -9.41
CA ASN A 213 -2.91 -2.77 -9.36
C ASN A 213 -2.72 -1.76 -10.51
N SER A 214 -1.50 -1.27 -10.74
CA SER A 214 -1.16 -0.38 -11.85
C SER A 214 -1.38 -1.01 -13.23
N CYS A 215 -1.08 -2.30 -13.40
CA CYS A 215 -1.37 -3.06 -14.62
C CYS A 215 -2.86 -3.16 -14.88
N VAL A 216 -3.64 -3.51 -13.85
CA VAL A 216 -5.10 -3.65 -13.95
C VAL A 216 -5.76 -2.31 -14.24
N THR A 217 -5.36 -1.24 -13.55
CA THR A 217 -5.89 0.10 -13.83
C THR A 217 -5.56 0.55 -15.23
N VAL A 218 -4.31 0.36 -15.67
CA VAL A 218 -3.90 0.67 -17.04
C VAL A 218 -4.67 -0.14 -18.06
N LEU A 219 -4.77 -1.47 -17.92
CA LEU A 219 -5.47 -2.32 -18.88
C LEU A 219 -6.96 -1.97 -18.96
N LEU A 220 -7.59 -1.66 -17.83
CA LEU A 220 -8.99 -1.21 -17.80
C LEU A 220 -9.17 0.18 -18.44
N LEU A 221 -8.29 1.14 -18.12
CA LEU A 221 -8.37 2.51 -18.66
C LEU A 221 -8.02 2.58 -20.15
N THR A 222 -7.03 1.80 -20.61
CA THR A 222 -6.67 1.69 -22.03
C THR A 222 -7.72 0.93 -22.81
N GLY A 223 -8.21 -0.20 -22.29
CA GLY A 223 -9.34 -0.93 -22.85
C GLY A 223 -10.56 -0.04 -22.99
N PHE A 224 -10.84 0.81 -22.02
CA PHE A 224 -11.89 1.82 -22.14
C PHE A 224 -11.66 2.82 -23.25
N LEU A 225 -10.49 3.47 -23.24
CA LEU A 225 -10.18 4.51 -24.21
C LEU A 225 -10.35 3.94 -25.62
N ALA A 226 -9.87 2.72 -25.83
CA ALA A 226 -10.04 1.96 -27.06
C ALA A 226 -11.51 1.67 -27.37
N THR A 227 -12.34 1.23 -26.41
CA THR A 227 -13.76 0.99 -26.67
C THR A 227 -14.55 2.27 -26.99
N ILE A 228 -14.25 3.40 -26.33
CA ILE A 228 -14.85 4.69 -26.71
C ILE A 228 -14.40 5.05 -28.11
N LEU A 229 -13.10 5.02 -28.37
CA LEU A 229 -12.55 5.41 -29.67
C LEU A 229 -13.17 4.57 -30.78
N MET A 230 -13.20 3.25 -30.63
CA MET A 230 -13.78 2.33 -31.60
C MET A 230 -15.29 2.56 -31.79
N ARG A 231 -16.03 2.87 -30.72
CA ARG A 231 -17.47 3.14 -30.81
C ARG A 231 -17.76 4.50 -31.44
N VAL A 232 -17.01 5.54 -31.08
CA VAL A 232 -17.13 6.87 -31.67
C VAL A 232 -16.72 6.82 -33.14
N LEU A 233 -15.59 6.19 -33.46
CA LEU A 233 -15.17 5.93 -34.84
C LEU A 233 -16.26 5.17 -35.60
N LYS A 234 -16.80 4.07 -35.06
CA LYS A 234 -17.87 3.31 -35.72
C LYS A 234 -19.10 4.17 -35.99
N ASN A 235 -19.54 4.96 -35.00
CA ASN A 235 -20.70 5.84 -35.16
C ASN A 235 -20.44 6.95 -36.19
N ASP A 236 -19.25 7.55 -36.16
CA ASP A 236 -18.86 8.61 -37.09
C ASP A 236 -18.73 8.04 -38.51
N PHE A 237 -18.12 6.86 -38.70
CA PHE A 237 -18.08 6.17 -39.99
C PHE A 237 -19.47 5.84 -40.53
N VAL A 238 -20.38 5.33 -39.70
CA VAL A 238 -21.77 5.05 -40.11
C VAL A 238 -22.50 6.34 -40.49
N LYS A 239 -22.33 7.41 -39.70
CA LYS A 239 -22.89 8.73 -40.00
C LYS A 239 -22.41 9.22 -41.38
N TYR A 240 -21.10 9.22 -41.61
CA TYR A 240 -20.54 9.72 -42.86
C TYR A 240 -20.78 8.82 -44.07
N ALA A 241 -20.98 7.51 -43.87
CA ALA A 241 -21.39 6.59 -44.93
C ALA A 241 -22.85 6.84 -45.36
N ASN A 242 -23.74 7.12 -44.41
CA ASN A 242 -25.13 7.48 -44.72
C ASN A 242 -25.24 8.87 -45.37
N ASP A 243 -24.38 9.82 -44.97
CA ASP A 243 -24.32 11.16 -45.58
C ASP A 243 -23.82 11.13 -47.04
N GLU A 244 -23.13 10.08 -47.50
CA GLU A 244 -22.77 9.90 -48.91
C GLU A 244 -23.96 9.46 -49.79
N GLU A 245 -24.99 8.85 -49.20
CA GLU A 245 -26.20 8.41 -49.90
C GLU A 245 -27.30 9.49 -49.94
N ALA A 246 -27.26 10.49 -49.04
CA ALA A 246 -28.18 11.63 -49.00
C ALA A 246 -27.61 12.82 -49.81
N ALA A 247 -28.26 13.17 -50.92
CA ALA A 247 -27.80 14.20 -51.85
C ALA A 247 -27.54 15.59 -51.23
N ASP A 248 -26.31 16.08 -51.45
CA ASP A 248 -25.81 17.46 -51.70
C ASP A 248 -26.06 18.65 -50.76
N ASP A 249 -26.81 18.56 -49.64
CA ASP A 249 -27.12 19.77 -48.83
C ASP A 249 -26.78 19.71 -47.31
N GLN A 250 -26.09 18.68 -46.80
CA GLN A 250 -25.63 18.68 -45.40
C GLN A 250 -24.22 19.25 -45.24
N GLU A 251 -24.08 20.28 -44.40
CA GLU A 251 -22.79 20.83 -43.99
C GLU A 251 -21.92 19.72 -43.36
N GLU A 252 -20.81 19.38 -44.00
CA GLU A 252 -19.83 18.46 -43.44
C GLU A 252 -19.38 18.99 -42.07
N THR A 253 -19.39 18.15 -41.02
CA THR A 253 -19.02 18.54 -39.65
C THR A 253 -17.88 17.69 -39.12
N GLY A 254 -17.06 18.21 -38.19
CA GLY A 254 -16.00 17.45 -37.53
C GLY A 254 -14.78 17.19 -38.43
N TRP A 255 -14.15 16.01 -38.31
CA TRP A 255 -12.88 15.73 -39.01
C TRP A 255 -13.02 15.68 -40.54
N LYS A 256 -14.21 15.32 -41.06
CA LYS A 256 -14.50 15.33 -42.51
C LYS A 256 -14.49 16.75 -43.07
N TYR A 257 -14.99 17.73 -42.32
CA TYR A 257 -14.97 19.15 -42.70
C TYR A 257 -13.56 19.72 -42.90
N ILE A 258 -12.60 19.24 -42.11
CA ILE A 258 -11.21 19.70 -42.15
C ILE A 258 -10.29 18.81 -42.99
N HIS A 259 -10.80 17.81 -43.73
CA HIS A 259 -9.99 16.82 -44.45
C HIS A 259 -8.92 17.45 -45.37
N GLY A 260 -9.24 18.61 -45.97
CA GLY A 260 -8.34 19.41 -46.81
C GLY A 260 -7.27 20.22 -46.06
N ASP A 261 -7.29 20.30 -44.73
CA ASP A 261 -6.32 21.04 -43.93
C ASP A 261 -5.53 20.15 -42.94
N VAL A 262 -5.95 18.90 -42.70
CA VAL A 262 -5.31 17.97 -41.73
C VAL A 262 -3.81 17.73 -42.00
N PHE A 263 -3.42 17.59 -43.26
CA PHE A 263 -2.04 17.27 -43.64
C PHE A 263 -1.19 18.51 -43.97
N ARG A 264 -1.63 19.71 -43.57
CA ARG A 264 -0.84 20.93 -43.71
C ARG A 264 0.42 20.84 -42.83
N PHE A 265 1.57 21.20 -43.40
CA PHE A 265 2.83 21.14 -42.67
C PHE A 265 2.87 22.11 -41.48
N PRO A 266 3.45 21.71 -40.34
CA PRO A 266 3.51 22.53 -39.15
C PRO A 266 4.41 23.75 -39.35
N LYS A 267 4.03 24.87 -38.73
CA LYS A 267 4.75 26.16 -38.79
C LYS A 267 6.23 26.04 -38.41
N TYR A 268 6.53 25.23 -37.40
CA TYR A 268 7.88 24.99 -36.88
C TYR A 268 8.41 23.58 -37.21
N LYS A 269 8.36 23.17 -38.49
CA LYS A 269 8.77 21.82 -38.93
C LYS A 269 10.18 21.38 -38.52
N SER A 270 11.15 22.30 -38.40
CA SER A 270 12.50 21.95 -37.93
C SER A 270 12.54 21.59 -36.45
N LEU A 271 11.81 22.32 -35.60
CA LEU A 271 11.81 22.03 -34.17
C LEU A 271 11.13 20.69 -33.87
N LEU A 272 10.01 20.40 -34.56
CA LEU A 272 9.29 19.14 -34.42
C LEU A 272 10.15 17.94 -34.86
N ALA A 273 10.81 18.05 -36.02
CA ALA A 273 11.69 16.99 -36.52
C ALA A 273 12.89 16.75 -35.61
N ALA A 274 13.50 17.82 -35.08
CA ALA A 274 14.58 17.71 -34.10
C ALA A 274 14.12 17.07 -32.80
N ALA A 275 12.96 17.46 -32.27
CA ALA A 275 12.41 16.91 -31.04
C ALA A 275 12.02 15.44 -31.18
N LEU A 276 11.47 15.04 -32.33
CA LEU A 276 11.18 13.64 -32.64
C LEU A 276 12.45 12.79 -32.73
N GLY A 277 13.52 13.31 -33.36
CA GLY A 277 14.82 12.63 -33.40
C GLY A 277 15.48 12.50 -32.04
N SER A 278 15.43 13.52 -31.19
CA SER A 278 15.91 13.41 -29.81
C SER A 278 15.07 12.42 -28.98
N GLY A 279 13.75 12.38 -29.20
CA GLY A 279 12.84 11.43 -28.55
C GLY A 279 13.11 9.97 -28.93
N THR A 280 13.33 9.68 -30.23
CA THR A 280 13.66 8.33 -30.70
C THR A 280 15.02 7.87 -30.18
N GLN A 281 15.99 8.78 -30.03
CA GLN A 281 17.27 8.48 -29.38
C GLN A 281 17.10 8.04 -27.93
N LEU A 282 16.31 8.77 -27.13
CA LEU A 282 16.07 8.43 -25.73
C LEU A 282 15.25 7.14 -25.57
N PHE A 283 14.27 6.92 -26.44
CA PHE A 283 13.48 5.68 -26.45
C PHE A 283 14.33 4.45 -26.78
N THR A 284 15.23 4.56 -27.78
CA THR A 284 16.13 3.46 -28.14
C THR A 284 17.21 3.22 -27.08
N LEU A 285 17.76 4.28 -26.49
CA LEU A 285 18.67 4.22 -25.34
C LEU A 285 18.04 3.44 -24.18
N THR A 286 16.86 3.85 -23.73
CA THR A 286 16.17 3.25 -22.59
C THR A 286 15.81 1.79 -22.85
N THR A 287 15.30 1.48 -24.05
CA THR A 287 14.99 0.11 -24.46
C THR A 287 16.23 -0.78 -24.43
N PHE A 288 17.37 -0.32 -24.96
CA PHE A 288 18.60 -1.12 -24.98
C PHE A 288 19.16 -1.35 -23.58
N ILE A 289 19.09 -0.36 -22.69
CA ILE A 289 19.51 -0.50 -21.29
C ILE A 289 18.66 -1.53 -20.56
N PHE A 290 17.34 -1.49 -20.73
CA PHE A 290 16.47 -2.50 -20.10
C PHE A 290 16.72 -3.90 -20.65
N ILE A 291 16.98 -4.06 -21.96
CA ILE A 291 17.34 -5.36 -22.55
C ILE A 291 18.65 -5.88 -21.95
N LEU A 292 19.69 -5.05 -21.86
CA LEU A 292 20.95 -5.44 -21.23
C LEU A 292 20.79 -5.76 -19.74
N ALA A 293 19.92 -5.03 -19.03
CA ALA A 293 19.60 -5.30 -17.65
C ALA A 293 18.85 -6.63 -17.48
N LEU A 294 17.94 -7.00 -18.40
CA LEU A 294 17.26 -8.29 -18.42
C LEU A 294 18.20 -9.47 -18.69
N VAL A 295 19.21 -9.27 -19.53
CA VAL A 295 20.26 -10.27 -19.80
C VAL A 295 21.20 -10.45 -18.59
N GLY A 296 21.08 -9.60 -17.57
CA GLY A 296 21.90 -9.67 -16.36
C GLY A 296 23.29 -9.05 -16.53
N VAL A 297 23.49 -8.19 -17.54
CA VAL A 297 24.76 -7.51 -17.80
C VAL A 297 25.05 -6.45 -16.72
N PHE A 298 24.02 -5.83 -16.15
CA PHE A 298 24.15 -4.83 -15.08
C PHE A 298 23.80 -5.42 -13.72
N TYR A 299 24.79 -5.49 -12.84
CA TYR A 299 24.56 -5.83 -11.43
C TYR A 299 24.13 -4.58 -10.65
N PRO A 300 23.17 -4.68 -9.71
CA PRO A 300 22.62 -3.53 -8.97
C PRO A 300 23.65 -2.72 -8.18
N TYR A 301 24.80 -3.34 -7.87
CA TYR A 301 25.85 -2.75 -7.06
C TYR A 301 26.88 -1.95 -7.87
N ASN A 302 27.10 -2.29 -9.15
CA ASN A 302 28.05 -1.57 -10.00
C ASN A 302 27.33 -0.44 -10.77
N ARG A 303 26.92 0.61 -10.04
CA ARG A 303 26.25 1.80 -10.62
C ARG A 303 27.13 2.47 -11.68
N GLY A 304 28.45 2.42 -11.52
CA GLY A 304 29.40 2.94 -12.51
C GLY A 304 29.27 2.26 -13.88
N ALA A 305 29.08 0.94 -13.94
CA ALA A 305 28.87 0.23 -15.21
C ALA A 305 27.56 0.65 -15.92
N LEU A 306 26.53 1.02 -15.16
CA LEU A 306 25.28 1.54 -15.72
C LEU A 306 25.48 2.95 -16.30
N PHE A 307 26.21 3.84 -15.60
CA PHE A 307 26.52 5.18 -16.11
C PHE A 307 27.45 5.16 -17.33
N THR A 308 28.45 4.27 -17.37
CA THR A 308 29.27 4.10 -18.59
C THR A 308 28.41 3.62 -19.75
N ALA A 309 27.56 2.62 -19.53
CA ALA A 309 26.67 2.11 -20.57
C ALA A 309 25.70 3.19 -21.07
N LEU A 310 25.13 4.01 -20.18
CA LEU A 310 24.30 5.16 -20.57
C LEU A 310 25.03 6.08 -21.55
N VAL A 311 26.26 6.49 -21.23
CA VAL A 311 27.03 7.40 -22.09
C VAL A 311 27.40 6.73 -23.42
N VAL A 312 27.84 5.47 -23.40
CA VAL A 312 28.23 4.75 -24.62
C VAL A 312 27.03 4.47 -25.53
N ILE A 313 25.92 3.97 -24.98
CA ILE A 313 24.71 3.67 -25.76
C ILE A 313 24.08 4.97 -26.27
N TYR A 314 24.10 6.06 -25.49
CA TYR A 314 23.64 7.37 -25.96
C TYR A 314 24.47 7.87 -27.15
N ALA A 315 25.79 7.65 -27.10
CA ALA A 315 26.67 7.99 -28.21
C ALA A 315 26.41 7.16 -29.47
N LEU A 316 26.14 5.86 -29.32
CA LEU A 316 25.84 4.95 -30.44
C LEU A 316 24.46 5.22 -31.07
N THR A 317 23.47 5.59 -30.26
CA THR A 317 22.10 5.87 -30.71
C THR A 317 21.94 7.23 -31.40
N SER A 318 22.95 8.11 -31.38
CA SER A 318 22.90 9.42 -32.05
C SER A 318 22.71 9.31 -33.57
N GLY A 319 23.17 8.22 -34.19
CA GLY A 319 22.92 7.95 -35.60
C GLY A 319 21.43 7.74 -35.92
N ILE A 320 20.68 7.10 -35.01
CA ILE A 320 19.23 6.90 -35.13
C ILE A 320 18.50 8.25 -35.00
N ALA A 321 18.97 9.10 -34.10
CA ALA A 321 18.46 10.47 -33.93
C ALA A 321 18.61 11.28 -35.22
N GLY A 322 19.80 11.26 -35.82
CA GLY A 322 20.10 11.97 -37.06
C GLY A 322 19.32 11.44 -38.24
N TYR A 323 19.17 10.11 -38.34
CA TYR A 323 18.37 9.45 -39.37
C TYR A 323 16.90 9.85 -39.29
N THR A 324 16.28 9.71 -38.12
CA THR A 324 14.85 9.99 -37.93
C THR A 324 14.52 11.47 -38.09
N ALA A 325 15.29 12.38 -37.49
CA ALA A 325 15.10 13.83 -37.63
C ALA A 325 15.24 14.30 -39.09
N THR A 326 16.26 13.79 -39.80
CA THR A 326 16.52 14.23 -41.19
C THR A 326 15.50 13.65 -42.16
N THR A 327 15.14 12.38 -42.02
CA THR A 327 14.13 11.73 -42.85
C THR A 327 12.79 12.45 -42.72
N PHE A 328 12.34 12.71 -41.48
CA PHE A 328 11.08 13.41 -41.23
C PHE A 328 11.11 14.88 -41.69
N TYR A 329 12.23 15.58 -41.52
CA TYR A 329 12.36 16.96 -42.00
C TYR A 329 12.34 17.06 -43.54
N CYS A 330 12.99 16.12 -44.23
CA CYS A 330 12.96 16.03 -45.69
C CYS A 330 11.56 15.64 -46.21
N GLN A 331 10.84 14.77 -45.50
CA GLN A 331 9.44 14.44 -45.77
C GLN A 331 8.51 15.65 -45.71
N LEU A 332 8.77 16.60 -44.81
CA LEU A 332 8.03 17.87 -44.69
C LEU A 332 8.56 18.97 -45.64
N GLU A 333 9.19 18.59 -46.75
CA GLU A 333 9.79 19.50 -47.74
C GLU A 333 10.81 20.48 -47.12
N GLY A 334 11.59 20.01 -46.14
CA GLY A 334 12.65 20.78 -45.50
C GLY A 334 13.95 20.76 -46.30
N ILE A 335 14.39 21.92 -46.79
CA ILE A 335 15.62 22.03 -47.62
C ILE A 335 16.88 22.07 -46.73
N ASN A 336 16.83 22.80 -45.62
CA ASN A 336 17.97 23.06 -44.73
C ASN A 336 18.22 21.94 -43.69
N TRP A 337 18.42 20.70 -44.15
CA TRP A 337 18.56 19.52 -43.29
C TRP A 337 19.77 19.59 -42.35
N VAL A 338 20.87 20.24 -42.76
CA VAL A 338 22.06 20.44 -41.92
C VAL A 338 21.74 21.28 -40.68
N ARG A 339 20.95 22.35 -40.84
CA ARG A 339 20.50 23.19 -39.72
C ARG A 339 19.59 22.42 -38.78
N ASN A 340 18.73 21.56 -39.33
CA ASN A 340 17.87 20.67 -38.54
C ASN A 340 18.67 19.66 -37.72
N LEU A 341 19.74 19.11 -38.31
CA LEU A 341 20.63 18.17 -37.64
C LEU A 341 21.39 18.82 -36.47
N LEU A 342 21.90 20.05 -36.67
CA LEU A 342 22.52 20.83 -35.59
C LEU A 342 21.53 21.12 -34.45
N LEU A 343 20.29 21.47 -34.79
CA LEU A 343 19.23 21.66 -33.80
C LEU A 343 18.97 20.37 -33.00
N THR A 344 18.91 19.22 -33.68
CA THR A 344 18.71 17.90 -33.05
C THR A 344 19.82 17.55 -32.06
N GLY A 345 21.08 17.82 -32.41
CA GLY A 345 22.22 17.59 -31.52
C GLY A 345 22.27 18.53 -30.31
N CYS A 346 21.74 19.75 -30.43
CA CYS A 346 21.78 20.76 -29.37
C CYS A 346 20.53 20.77 -28.47
N LEU A 347 19.37 20.31 -28.96
CA LEU A 347 18.08 20.45 -28.25
C LEU A 347 18.09 19.81 -26.86
N PHE A 348 18.65 18.60 -26.75
CA PHE A 348 18.75 17.88 -25.47
C PHE A 348 20.10 18.11 -24.78
N CYS A 349 21.22 18.02 -25.52
CA CYS A 349 22.56 18.16 -24.93
C CYS A 349 22.86 19.58 -24.43
N GLY A 350 22.36 20.62 -25.10
CA GLY A 350 22.66 22.01 -24.76
C GLY A 350 22.17 22.41 -23.36
N PRO A 351 20.87 22.26 -23.05
CA PRO A 351 20.34 22.53 -21.71
C PRO A 351 20.96 21.65 -20.63
N LEU A 352 21.20 20.36 -20.93
CA LEU A 352 21.86 19.45 -20.00
C LEU A 352 23.30 19.87 -19.68
N LEU A 353 24.06 20.29 -20.69
CA LEU A 353 25.43 20.76 -20.50
C LEU A 353 25.46 22.06 -19.69
N LEU A 354 24.54 22.98 -19.94
CA LEU A 354 24.41 24.20 -19.12
C LEU A 354 24.08 23.89 -17.66
N MET A 355 23.11 23.00 -17.42
CA MET A 355 22.73 22.56 -16.08
C MET A 355 23.88 21.82 -15.39
N PHE A 356 24.56 20.94 -16.12
CA PHE A 356 25.72 20.20 -15.63
C PHE A 356 26.87 21.14 -15.27
N CYS A 357 27.19 22.12 -16.12
CA CYS A 357 28.21 23.12 -15.82
C CYS A 357 27.85 23.91 -14.55
N PHE A 358 26.59 24.34 -14.42
CA PHE A 358 26.12 25.04 -13.21
C PHE A 358 26.26 24.18 -11.96
N LEU A 359 25.75 22.94 -11.97
CA LEU A 359 25.82 22.01 -10.84
C LEU A 359 27.26 21.65 -10.49
N ASN A 360 28.13 21.46 -11.49
CA ASN A 360 29.54 21.16 -11.26
C ASN A 360 30.29 22.38 -10.70
N THR A 361 29.96 23.61 -11.10
CA THR A 361 30.49 24.82 -10.46
C THR A 361 30.07 24.93 -9.00
N VAL A 362 28.80 24.62 -8.68
CA VAL A 362 28.31 24.56 -7.30
C VAL A 362 29.05 23.46 -6.52
N ALA A 363 29.22 22.27 -7.09
CA ALA A 363 29.93 21.17 -6.45
C ALA A 363 31.41 21.49 -6.17
N ILE A 364 32.09 22.17 -7.09
CA ILE A 364 33.47 22.65 -6.91
C ILE A 364 33.53 23.70 -5.79
N PHE A 365 32.57 24.64 -5.74
CA PHE A 365 32.51 25.67 -4.70
C PHE A 365 32.42 25.07 -3.29
N TYR A 366 31.65 23.99 -3.12
CA TYR A 366 31.51 23.26 -1.85
C TYR A 366 32.54 22.15 -1.62
N SER A 367 33.55 22.01 -2.49
CA SER A 367 34.55 20.92 -2.41
C SER A 367 33.94 19.51 -2.32
N ALA A 368 32.79 19.29 -2.97
CA ALA A 368 32.08 18.02 -2.92
C ALA A 368 32.82 16.92 -3.71
N THR A 369 32.78 15.68 -3.24
CA THR A 369 33.38 14.50 -3.91
C THR A 369 32.74 14.23 -5.29
N ALA A 370 31.47 14.63 -5.46
CA ALA A 370 30.72 14.56 -6.71
C ALA A 370 31.17 15.58 -7.78
N ALA A 371 32.07 16.52 -7.45
CA ALA A 371 32.63 17.43 -8.44
C ALA A 371 33.49 16.67 -9.46
N LEU A 372 33.25 16.88 -10.75
CA LEU A 372 33.97 16.19 -11.81
C LEU A 372 35.25 16.94 -12.20
N PRO A 373 36.40 16.24 -12.27
CA PRO A 373 37.66 16.87 -12.65
C PRO A 373 37.65 17.28 -14.12
N VAL A 374 38.42 18.33 -14.44
CA VAL A 374 38.50 18.92 -15.79
C VAL A 374 38.87 17.89 -16.86
N GLY A 375 39.70 16.90 -16.52
CA GLY A 375 40.07 15.80 -17.41
C GLY A 375 38.87 14.95 -17.84
N THR A 376 37.96 14.61 -16.92
CA THR A 376 36.76 13.82 -17.22
C THR A 376 35.78 14.62 -18.07
N ILE A 377 35.64 15.92 -17.81
CA ILE A 377 34.84 16.84 -18.64
C ILE A 377 35.39 16.86 -20.07
N ALA A 378 36.72 16.94 -20.23
CA ALA A 378 37.36 16.88 -21.53
C ALA A 378 37.10 15.54 -22.24
N VAL A 379 37.12 14.40 -21.53
CA VAL A 379 36.78 13.08 -22.09
C VAL A 379 35.33 13.03 -22.58
N ILE A 380 34.38 13.54 -21.81
CA ILE A 380 32.96 13.58 -22.21
C ILE A 380 32.77 14.47 -23.44
N LEU A 381 33.43 15.64 -23.49
CA LEU A 381 33.42 16.51 -24.66
C LEU A 381 34.08 15.85 -25.89
N LEU A 382 35.15 15.07 -25.69
CA LEU A 382 35.78 14.29 -26.76
C LEU A 382 34.87 13.19 -27.29
N ILE A 383 34.17 12.45 -26.43
CA ILE A 383 33.16 11.48 -26.86
C ILE A 383 32.04 12.18 -27.65
N TRP A 384 31.59 13.34 -27.18
CA TRP A 384 30.55 14.12 -27.85
C TRP A 384 31.00 14.59 -29.25
N THR A 385 32.22 15.12 -29.37
CA THR A 385 32.75 15.67 -30.63
C THR A 385 33.25 14.60 -31.61
N LEU A 386 33.90 13.52 -31.13
CA LEU A 386 34.52 12.49 -31.98
C LEU A 386 33.61 11.31 -32.29
N VAL A 387 32.62 11.01 -31.44
CA VAL A 387 31.74 9.85 -31.62
C VAL A 387 30.32 10.30 -31.94
N THR A 388 29.71 11.11 -31.08
CA THR A 388 28.28 11.42 -31.23
C THR A 388 27.98 12.31 -32.42
N SER A 389 28.82 13.33 -32.66
CA SER A 389 28.61 14.29 -33.75
C SER A 389 28.82 13.66 -35.14
N PRO A 390 29.87 12.85 -35.38
CA PRO A 390 30.02 12.13 -36.64
C PRO A 390 28.92 11.10 -36.89
N LEU A 391 28.52 10.33 -35.87
CA LEU A 391 27.41 9.37 -36.00
C LEU A 391 26.08 10.06 -36.30
N LEU A 392 25.81 11.20 -35.66
CA LEU A 392 24.63 12.03 -35.95
C LEU A 392 24.64 12.49 -37.41
N VAL A 393 25.78 12.94 -37.94
CA VAL A 393 25.95 13.34 -39.35
C VAL A 393 25.79 12.17 -40.31
N LEU A 394 26.39 11.02 -40.03
CA LEU A 394 26.23 9.81 -40.84
C LEU A 394 24.76 9.37 -40.89
N GLY A 395 24.07 9.39 -39.75
CA GLY A 395 22.63 9.15 -39.66
C GLY A 395 21.82 10.15 -40.48
N GLY A 396 22.16 11.43 -40.40
CA GLY A 396 21.52 12.49 -41.19
C GLY A 396 21.71 12.32 -42.70
N ILE A 397 22.91 11.95 -43.15
CA ILE A 397 23.19 11.64 -44.56
C ILE A 397 22.36 10.43 -45.02
N ALA A 398 22.31 9.37 -44.20
CA ALA A 398 21.49 8.20 -44.49
C ALA A 398 19.99 8.55 -44.56
N GLY A 399 19.52 9.42 -43.67
CA GLY A 399 18.13 9.89 -43.67
C GLY A 399 17.78 10.75 -44.89
N LYS A 400 18.67 11.66 -45.28
CA LYS A 400 18.52 12.48 -46.50
C LYS A 400 18.44 11.61 -47.76
N ASN A 401 19.24 10.54 -47.81
CA ASN A 401 19.28 9.62 -48.94
C ASN A 401 18.09 8.64 -48.95
N SER A 402 17.30 8.58 -47.87
CA SER A 402 16.07 7.80 -47.83
C SER A 402 15.02 8.48 -48.71
N LYS A 403 14.68 7.88 -49.85
CA LYS A 403 13.67 8.37 -50.81
C LYS A 403 12.23 8.12 -50.33
N ALA A 404 11.95 8.34 -49.06
CA ALA A 404 10.60 8.21 -48.51
C ALA A 404 9.85 9.52 -48.71
N GLU A 405 9.08 9.63 -49.78
CA GLU A 405 8.21 10.79 -50.03
C GLU A 405 6.95 10.69 -49.17
N PHE A 406 6.56 11.78 -48.50
CA PHE A 406 5.34 11.81 -47.70
C PHE A 406 4.12 11.95 -48.62
N GLN A 407 3.47 10.82 -48.91
CA GLN A 407 2.22 10.82 -49.69
C GLN A 407 1.04 11.09 -48.76
N ALA A 408 0.58 12.34 -48.73
CA ALA A 408 -0.66 12.69 -48.05
C ALA A 408 -1.86 12.03 -48.76
N PRO A 409 -2.78 11.37 -48.04
CA PRO A 409 -3.94 10.71 -48.64
C PRO A 409 -4.96 11.70 -49.24
N VAL A 410 -4.88 12.98 -48.87
CA VAL A 410 -5.77 14.05 -49.31
C VAL A 410 -4.96 15.28 -49.72
N ARG A 411 -5.39 15.98 -50.77
CA ARG A 411 -4.78 17.22 -51.24
C ARG A 411 -5.17 18.40 -50.36
N THR A 412 -4.21 19.24 -49.99
CA THR A 412 -4.47 20.39 -49.11
C THR A 412 -5.12 21.57 -49.85
N THR A 413 -6.05 22.27 -49.19
CA THR A 413 -6.65 23.52 -49.68
C THR A 413 -5.66 24.69 -49.66
N LYS A 414 -5.92 25.72 -50.48
CA LYS A 414 -5.01 26.86 -50.63
C LYS A 414 -4.94 27.74 -49.38
N TYR A 415 -6.07 27.96 -48.71
CA TYR A 415 -6.17 28.79 -47.52
C TYR A 415 -6.55 27.93 -46.31
N PRO A 416 -5.87 28.09 -45.16
CA PRO A 416 -6.25 27.40 -43.93
C PRO A 416 -7.57 27.96 -43.41
N ARG A 417 -8.45 27.09 -42.93
CA ARG A 417 -9.69 27.51 -42.26
C ARG A 417 -9.42 28.05 -40.85
N GLU A 418 -10.28 28.94 -40.38
CA GLU A 418 -10.22 29.45 -39.01
C GLU A 418 -10.65 28.36 -38.00
N ILE A 419 -9.88 28.19 -36.92
CA ILE A 419 -10.19 27.22 -35.87
C ILE A 419 -11.29 27.81 -34.97
N PRO A 420 -12.40 27.10 -34.73
CA PRO A 420 -13.46 27.60 -33.86
C PRO A 420 -12.98 27.77 -32.41
N PRO A 421 -13.49 28.77 -31.67
CA PRO A 421 -13.13 28.98 -30.27
C PRO A 421 -13.58 27.79 -29.42
N SER A 422 -12.60 27.07 -28.86
CA SER A 422 -12.86 25.90 -28.03
C SER A 422 -13.07 26.26 -26.55
N PRO A 423 -13.86 25.48 -25.79
CA PRO A 423 -14.00 25.65 -24.35
C PRO A 423 -12.64 25.53 -23.63
N TRP A 424 -12.49 26.20 -22.49
CA TRP A 424 -11.21 26.25 -21.75
C TRP A 424 -10.60 24.86 -21.48
N TYR A 425 -11.42 23.85 -21.17
CA TYR A 425 -10.98 22.48 -20.86
C TYR A 425 -10.48 21.69 -22.09
N ARG A 426 -10.73 22.19 -23.31
CA ARG A 426 -10.17 21.67 -24.57
C ARG A 426 -8.92 22.45 -25.02
N GLY A 427 -8.46 23.42 -24.22
CA GLY A 427 -7.20 24.09 -24.45
C GLY A 427 -5.99 23.16 -24.25
N THR A 428 -4.84 23.59 -24.75
CA THR A 428 -3.60 22.81 -24.75
C THR A 428 -3.17 22.42 -23.33
N LEU A 429 -3.22 23.35 -22.37
CA LEU A 429 -2.78 23.10 -20.99
C LEU A 429 -3.62 22.03 -20.26
N PRO A 430 -4.97 22.12 -20.22
CA PRO A 430 -5.80 21.06 -19.65
C PRO A 430 -5.66 19.71 -20.37
N GLN A 431 -5.51 19.71 -21.70
CA GLN A 431 -5.27 18.47 -22.45
C GLN A 431 -3.93 17.83 -22.12
N MET A 432 -2.86 18.63 -22.00
CA MET A 432 -1.55 18.17 -21.52
C MET A 432 -1.62 17.61 -20.09
N ALA A 433 -2.35 18.28 -19.19
CA ALA A 433 -2.54 17.81 -17.82
C ALA A 433 -3.31 16.48 -17.78
N MET A 434 -4.39 16.34 -18.55
CA MET A 434 -5.15 15.10 -18.67
C MET A 434 -4.30 13.97 -19.28
N ALA A 435 -3.52 14.29 -20.31
CA ALA A 435 -2.66 13.34 -21.00
C ALA A 435 -1.52 12.82 -20.11
N GLY A 436 -0.97 13.67 -19.23
CA GLY A 436 0.08 13.30 -18.28
C GLY A 436 -0.43 12.66 -16.98
N PHE A 437 -1.64 13.00 -16.53
CA PHE A 437 -2.18 12.51 -15.25
C PHE A 437 -2.40 11.00 -15.24
N LEU A 438 -2.93 10.43 -16.32
CA LEU A 438 -3.20 8.99 -16.41
C LEU A 438 -1.92 8.14 -16.43
N PRO A 439 -0.92 8.41 -17.30
CA PRO A 439 0.37 7.73 -17.25
C PRO A 439 1.09 7.92 -15.91
N PHE A 440 1.03 9.12 -15.33
CA PHE A 440 1.63 9.40 -14.02
C PHE A 440 0.99 8.57 -12.92
N SER A 441 -0.35 8.50 -12.88
CA SER A 441 -1.07 7.66 -11.90
C SER A 441 -0.70 6.18 -12.00
N ALA A 442 -0.35 5.69 -13.20
CA ALA A 442 0.07 4.31 -13.40
C ALA A 442 1.49 4.03 -12.88
N ILE A 443 2.42 4.99 -13.01
CA ILE A 443 3.84 4.79 -12.69
C ILE A 443 4.30 5.42 -11.38
N TYR A 444 3.45 6.22 -10.71
CA TYR A 444 3.84 7.02 -9.55
C TYR A 444 4.47 6.20 -8.42
N ILE A 445 4.01 4.96 -8.21
CA ILE A 445 4.57 4.06 -7.19
C ILE A 445 6.00 3.64 -7.53
N GLU A 446 6.21 3.22 -8.77
CA GLU A 446 7.53 2.83 -9.24
C GLU A 446 8.46 4.03 -9.29
N LEU A 447 7.93 5.21 -9.63
CA LEU A 447 8.67 6.47 -9.59
C LEU A 447 9.13 6.81 -8.16
N TYR A 448 8.27 6.62 -7.14
CA TYR A 448 8.66 6.77 -5.73
C TYR A 448 9.79 5.82 -5.36
N TYR A 449 9.72 4.54 -5.74
CA TYR A 449 10.78 3.58 -5.43
C TYR A 449 12.07 3.81 -6.22
N ILE A 450 11.98 4.24 -7.47
CA ILE A 450 13.13 4.70 -8.26
C ILE A 450 13.78 5.88 -7.54
N PHE A 451 13.02 6.90 -7.12
CA PHE A 451 13.57 8.03 -6.39
C PHE A 451 14.14 7.63 -5.02
N ALA A 452 13.47 6.77 -4.26
CA ALA A 452 13.98 6.24 -3.00
C ALA A 452 15.27 5.43 -3.19
N SER A 453 15.45 4.76 -4.33
CA SER A 453 16.68 4.04 -4.65
C SER A 453 17.82 4.95 -5.12
N VAL A 454 17.50 5.92 -5.97
CA VAL A 454 18.46 6.90 -6.50
C VAL A 454 18.99 7.79 -5.37
N TRP A 455 18.11 8.29 -4.51
CA TRP A 455 18.43 9.28 -3.48
C TRP A 455 18.57 8.71 -2.06
N GLY A 456 17.98 7.55 -1.77
CA GLY A 456 17.93 6.98 -0.40
C GLY A 456 18.96 5.89 -0.09
N HIS A 457 20.03 5.75 -0.89
CA HIS A 457 21.04 4.69 -0.75
C HIS A 457 20.48 3.24 -0.74
N ARG A 458 19.23 3.03 -1.17
CA ARG A 458 18.64 1.68 -1.30
C ARG A 458 18.93 1.10 -2.68
N ILE A 459 19.23 -0.19 -2.73
CA ILE A 459 19.54 -0.89 -3.99
C ILE A 459 18.21 -1.40 -4.59
N TYR A 460 17.75 -0.80 -5.69
CA TYR A 460 16.63 -1.35 -6.46
C TYR A 460 17.15 -2.47 -7.35
N THR A 461 16.87 -3.72 -6.96
CA THR A 461 17.46 -4.91 -7.59
C THR A 461 16.67 -5.44 -8.79
N ILE A 462 15.51 -4.86 -9.13
CA ILE A 462 14.54 -5.51 -10.02
C ILE A 462 14.37 -4.76 -11.34
N TYR A 463 15.43 -4.72 -12.15
CA TYR A 463 15.37 -4.15 -13.50
C TYR A 463 14.30 -4.79 -14.40
N SER A 464 13.96 -6.06 -14.15
CA SER A 464 12.86 -6.76 -14.84
C SER A 464 11.50 -6.11 -14.60
N ILE A 465 11.25 -5.56 -13.40
CA ILE A 465 10.01 -4.85 -13.07
C ILE A 465 9.95 -3.50 -13.78
N LEU A 466 11.06 -2.74 -13.78
CA LEU A 466 11.12 -1.45 -14.47
C LEU A 466 10.86 -1.58 -15.98
N PHE A 467 11.28 -2.70 -16.58
CA PHE A 467 10.99 -2.98 -17.98
C PHE A 467 9.48 -3.20 -18.24
N VAL A 468 8.80 -3.95 -17.39
CA VAL A 468 7.34 -4.17 -17.50
C VAL A 468 6.60 -2.83 -17.38
N VAL A 469 6.99 -1.99 -16.41
CA VAL A 469 6.42 -0.66 -16.20
C VAL A 469 6.67 0.26 -17.39
N PHE A 470 7.87 0.20 -17.98
CA PHE A 470 8.20 0.92 -19.20
C PHE A 470 7.31 0.52 -20.38
N ILE A 471 7.08 -0.78 -20.60
CA ILE A 471 6.16 -1.27 -21.66
C ILE A 471 4.74 -0.72 -21.44
N ILE A 472 4.24 -0.81 -20.21
CA ILE A 472 2.91 -0.32 -19.83
C ILE A 472 2.79 1.17 -20.11
N LEU A 473 3.80 1.96 -19.73
CA LEU A 473 3.84 3.40 -19.98
C LEU A 473 3.80 3.73 -21.48
N VAL A 474 4.55 2.99 -22.30
CA VAL A 474 4.58 3.17 -23.76
C VAL A 474 3.22 2.87 -24.37
N ILE A 475 2.57 1.78 -23.96
CA ILE A 475 1.24 1.41 -24.42
C ILE A 475 0.22 2.49 -24.04
N VAL A 476 0.20 2.93 -22.78
CA VAL A 476 -0.75 3.94 -22.29
C VAL A 476 -0.59 5.27 -23.00
N THR A 477 0.65 5.75 -23.12
CA THR A 477 0.96 7.03 -23.77
C THR A 477 0.58 6.99 -25.25
N ALA A 478 0.85 5.89 -25.96
CA ALA A 478 0.41 5.70 -27.34
C ALA A 478 -1.13 5.72 -27.48
N PHE A 479 -1.86 5.01 -26.62
CA PHE A 479 -3.33 5.00 -26.69
C PHE A 479 -3.94 6.36 -26.37
N ILE A 480 -3.44 7.05 -25.33
CA ILE A 480 -3.93 8.39 -24.95
C ILE A 480 -3.67 9.40 -26.04
N THR A 481 -2.48 9.41 -26.62
CA THR A 481 -2.15 10.33 -27.73
C THR A 481 -3.04 10.09 -28.94
N VAL A 482 -3.29 8.84 -29.34
CA VAL A 482 -4.22 8.51 -30.44
C VAL A 482 -5.65 8.98 -30.17
N ALA A 483 -6.14 8.86 -28.93
CA ALA A 483 -7.49 9.34 -28.62
C ALA A 483 -7.58 10.86 -28.57
N LEU A 484 -6.59 11.54 -28.01
CA LEU A 484 -6.58 12.99 -27.96
C LEU A 484 -6.46 13.61 -29.35
N THR A 485 -5.62 13.04 -30.24
CA THR A 485 -5.54 13.48 -31.64
C THR A 485 -6.87 13.30 -32.35
N TYR A 486 -7.56 12.18 -32.13
CA TYR A 486 -8.90 11.98 -32.68
C TYR A 486 -9.91 13.03 -32.20
N PHE A 487 -10.01 13.23 -30.88
CA PHE A 487 -10.94 14.22 -30.32
C PHE A 487 -10.64 15.64 -30.77
N GLN A 488 -9.38 15.94 -31.04
CA GLN A 488 -8.93 17.22 -31.52
C GLN A 488 -9.30 17.44 -33.00
N LEU A 489 -9.08 16.44 -33.85
CA LEU A 489 -9.55 16.47 -35.25
C LEU A 489 -11.07 16.56 -35.33
N ALA A 490 -11.79 15.86 -34.44
CA ALA A 490 -13.24 15.97 -34.32
C ALA A 490 -13.71 17.35 -33.83
N SER A 491 -12.83 18.16 -33.24
CA SER A 491 -13.10 19.56 -32.86
C SER A 491 -12.72 20.57 -33.94
N GLU A 492 -12.46 20.12 -35.16
CA GLU A 492 -12.12 20.96 -36.32
C GLU A 492 -10.80 21.72 -36.17
N ASP A 493 -9.94 21.25 -35.25
CA ASP A 493 -8.59 21.77 -35.06
C ASP A 493 -7.61 20.93 -35.89
N HIS A 494 -7.09 21.53 -36.95
CA HIS A 494 -6.15 20.92 -37.89
C HIS A 494 -4.68 21.01 -37.41
N GLU A 495 -4.37 21.73 -36.32
CA GLU A 495 -3.01 21.86 -35.76
C GLU A 495 -2.62 20.68 -34.85
N TRP A 496 -2.92 19.45 -35.27
CA TRP A 496 -2.70 18.24 -34.46
C TRP A 496 -1.22 17.88 -34.30
N TRP A 497 -0.35 18.21 -35.25
CA TRP A 497 1.08 17.86 -35.23
C TRP A 497 1.81 18.28 -33.93
N TRP A 498 1.63 19.52 -33.50
CA TRP A 498 2.25 20.05 -32.28
C TRP A 498 1.51 19.66 -31.01
N ARG A 499 0.17 19.64 -31.07
CA ARG A 499 -0.66 19.32 -29.90
C ARG A 499 -0.57 17.84 -29.52
N SER A 500 -0.43 16.94 -30.50
CA SER A 500 -0.11 15.52 -30.27
C SER A 500 1.25 15.33 -29.60
N PHE A 501 2.26 16.11 -30.01
CA PHE A 501 3.60 16.05 -29.45
C PHE A 501 3.65 16.58 -28.00
N LEU A 502 2.98 17.71 -27.75
CA LEU A 502 2.92 18.35 -26.43
C LEU A 502 2.06 17.56 -25.42
N CYS A 503 1.05 16.82 -25.88
CA CYS A 503 0.28 15.91 -25.01
C CYS A 503 1.12 14.75 -24.45
N GLY A 504 2.36 14.53 -24.93
CA GLY A 504 3.26 13.47 -24.47
C GLY A 504 4.47 13.94 -23.65
N GLY A 505 4.66 15.23 -23.38
CA GLY A 505 5.88 15.71 -22.72
C GLY A 505 5.75 17.09 -22.08
N SER A 506 6.28 17.21 -20.86
CA SER A 506 6.39 18.48 -20.15
C SER A 506 7.58 19.29 -20.66
N THR A 507 7.33 20.44 -21.31
CA THR A 507 8.11 21.68 -21.16
C THR A 507 7.36 22.87 -21.79
N VAL A 508 7.46 24.00 -21.10
CA VAL A 508 6.71 25.26 -21.23
C VAL A 508 7.06 26.05 -22.50
N GLU A 509 6.09 26.74 -23.10
CA GLU A 509 6.36 27.97 -23.86
C GLU A 509 5.70 29.19 -23.17
N PRO A 510 6.43 30.31 -23.00
CA PRO A 510 5.98 31.49 -22.28
C PRO A 510 5.40 32.53 -23.25
N SER A 511 4.08 32.77 -23.17
CA SER A 511 3.45 34.10 -23.34
C SER A 511 1.97 33.94 -23.73
N GLN A 512 1.08 34.18 -22.76
CA GLN A 512 -0.16 34.96 -22.90
C GLN A 512 -1.03 34.74 -21.66
N TRP A 513 -0.74 35.51 -20.62
CA TRP A 513 -1.71 35.78 -19.56
C TRP A 513 -2.37 37.13 -19.87
N LYS A 514 -3.64 37.10 -20.29
CA LYS A 514 -4.56 38.23 -20.11
C LYS A 514 -5.78 37.71 -19.38
N CYS A 515 -5.87 38.08 -18.11
CA CYS A 515 -7.03 37.93 -17.26
C CYS A 515 -8.23 38.69 -17.83
N CYS A 516 -9.44 38.16 -17.61
CA CYS A 516 -10.65 38.96 -17.47
C CYS A 516 -11.59 38.32 -16.41
N PRO A 517 -12.43 39.13 -15.75
CA PRO A 517 -12.86 38.92 -14.37
C PRO A 517 -14.10 38.03 -14.23
N ALA A 518 -14.17 37.28 -13.13
CA ALA A 518 -15.36 36.55 -12.71
C ALA A 518 -16.41 37.51 -12.12
N LYS A 519 -17.62 37.47 -12.67
CA LYS A 519 -18.82 38.06 -12.08
C LYS A 519 -19.37 37.07 -11.04
N THR A 520 -19.44 37.52 -9.80
CA THR A 520 -20.12 36.84 -8.69
C THR A 520 -21.64 37.02 -8.80
N GLU A 521 -22.39 35.93 -8.71
CA GLU A 521 -23.79 35.97 -8.25
C GLU A 521 -24.04 34.82 -7.26
N LYS A 522 -24.50 35.20 -6.06
CA LYS A 522 -24.95 34.34 -4.97
C LYS A 522 -26.43 34.00 -5.17
N LYS A 523 -26.82 32.74 -4.96
CA LYS A 523 -27.81 32.36 -3.93
C LYS A 523 -28.04 30.83 -3.82
N THR A 524 -27.76 30.34 -2.60
CA THR A 524 -28.55 29.42 -1.75
C THR A 524 -29.04 28.08 -2.30
N MET A 525 -28.68 26.98 -1.60
CA MET A 525 -29.67 26.14 -0.89
C MET A 525 -29.00 25.19 0.13
N ASP A 526 -29.09 25.55 1.41
CA ASP A 526 -28.85 24.71 2.58
C ASP A 526 -30.12 23.92 2.91
N TRP A 527 -30.05 22.59 3.05
CA TRP A 527 -31.02 21.77 3.81
C TRP A 527 -30.44 20.49 4.44
N TRP A 528 -29.11 20.31 4.44
CA TRP A 528 -28.49 19.08 4.97
C TRP A 528 -27.91 19.20 6.39
N PHE A 529 -27.61 20.41 6.85
CA PHE A 529 -26.96 20.63 8.15
C PHE A 529 -27.90 20.55 9.37
N VAL A 530 -29.22 20.60 9.18
CA VAL A 530 -30.20 20.54 10.28
C VAL A 530 -30.51 19.09 10.69
N ALA A 531 -30.34 18.11 9.80
CA ALA A 531 -30.58 16.70 10.11
C ALA A 531 -29.46 16.05 10.94
N VAL A 532 -28.22 16.54 10.81
CA VAL A 532 -27.06 16.02 11.54
C VAL A 532 -26.99 16.57 12.97
N ALA A 533 -27.48 17.80 13.19
CA ALA A 533 -27.49 18.45 14.51
C ALA A 533 -28.58 17.92 15.45
N LEU A 534 -29.67 17.34 14.93
CA LEU A 534 -30.74 16.75 15.75
C LEU A 534 -30.38 15.35 16.30
N PHE A 535 -29.44 14.65 15.66
CA PHE A 535 -29.01 13.33 16.13
C PHE A 535 -27.90 13.40 17.20
N THR A 536 -27.13 14.49 17.25
CA THR A 536 -26.10 14.70 18.27
C THR A 536 -26.67 15.12 19.63
N ILE A 537 -27.90 15.65 19.67
CA ILE A 537 -28.52 16.11 20.93
C ILE A 537 -29.12 14.95 21.74
N MET A 538 -29.45 13.80 21.14
CA MET A 538 -30.00 12.64 21.87
C MET A 538 -28.96 11.75 22.58
N CYS A 539 -27.65 11.97 22.36
CA CYS A 539 -26.58 11.21 23.04
C CYS A 539 -26.03 11.89 24.31
N SER A 540 -26.63 13.01 24.74
CA SER A 540 -26.21 13.73 25.95
C SER A 540 -27.04 13.34 27.18
N ALA A 541 -27.17 12.04 27.45
CA ALA A 541 -27.72 11.56 28.73
C ALA A 541 -27.36 10.09 29.01
N THR A 542 -26.09 9.74 29.02
CA THR A 542 -25.54 8.75 29.98
C THR A 542 -24.03 8.90 29.99
N GLN A 543 -23.51 9.61 31.00
CA GLN A 543 -22.14 9.35 31.45
C GLN A 543 -22.12 7.92 31.98
N VAL A 544 -21.77 6.96 31.11
CA VAL A 544 -21.33 5.65 31.58
C VAL A 544 -19.94 5.88 32.18
N ARG A 545 -19.91 6.15 33.49
CA ARG A 545 -18.68 6.08 34.28
C ARG A 545 -18.20 4.64 34.23
N SER A 546 -17.07 4.42 33.55
CA SER A 546 -16.30 3.18 33.63
C SER A 546 -15.54 3.14 34.96
N ASP A 547 -15.54 1.96 35.56
CA ASP A 547 -14.92 1.47 36.80
C ASP A 547 -13.97 2.37 37.64
N ALA A 548 -14.51 2.82 38.77
CA ALA A 548 -14.01 2.88 40.16
C ALA A 548 -12.51 2.76 40.58
N SER A 549 -11.51 3.10 39.77
CA SER A 549 -10.15 3.32 40.31
C SER A 549 -9.53 4.62 39.77
N ASP A 550 -9.09 5.51 40.66
CA ASP A 550 -8.46 6.78 40.27
C ASP A 550 -7.02 6.59 39.75
N HIS A 551 -6.53 5.34 39.60
CA HIS A 551 -5.18 4.95 39.18
C HIS A 551 -4.05 5.69 39.91
N LYS A 552 -4.26 6.01 41.18
CA LYS A 552 -3.30 6.68 42.07
C LYS A 552 -2.94 5.75 43.22
N TYR A 553 -1.64 5.60 43.46
CA TYR A 553 -1.09 4.67 44.43
C TYR A 553 -0.15 5.40 45.40
N LYS A 554 -0.22 5.02 46.68
CA LYS A 554 0.77 5.38 47.70
C LYS A 554 1.88 4.33 47.72
N ILE A 555 3.03 4.71 48.29
CA ILE A 555 4.15 3.79 48.51
C ILE A 555 3.65 2.59 49.33
N GLU A 556 3.98 1.37 48.89
CA GLU A 556 3.52 0.09 49.45
C GLU A 556 2.04 -0.26 49.20
N ASP A 557 1.28 0.53 48.44
CA ASP A 557 -0.07 0.12 48.04
C ASP A 557 0.01 -1.11 47.12
N ALA A 558 -0.89 -2.08 47.38
CA ALA A 558 -0.99 -3.28 46.57
C ALA A 558 -1.66 -2.96 45.23
N VAL A 559 -0.89 -3.01 44.15
CA VAL A 559 -1.41 -2.84 42.78
C VAL A 559 -1.86 -4.20 42.24
N PRO A 560 -3.10 -4.33 41.75
CA PRO A 560 -3.61 -5.62 41.32
C PRO A 560 -2.94 -6.09 40.02
N LEU A 561 -2.37 -7.30 40.05
CA LEU A 561 -1.91 -8.05 38.89
C LEU A 561 -2.87 -9.21 38.61
N TYR A 562 -3.41 -9.26 37.38
CA TYR A 562 -4.32 -10.30 36.93
C TYR A 562 -3.68 -11.15 35.85
N ALA A 563 -3.67 -12.47 36.04
CA ALA A 563 -3.38 -13.43 34.98
C ALA A 563 -4.64 -13.68 34.15
N ASN A 564 -4.52 -13.65 32.83
CA ASN A 564 -5.66 -13.80 31.92
C ASN A 564 -5.67 -15.18 31.26
N LYS A 565 -4.87 -15.33 30.20
CA LYS A 565 -4.92 -16.50 29.32
C LYS A 565 -3.55 -16.91 28.82
N VAL A 566 -3.48 -18.15 28.36
CA VAL A 566 -2.33 -18.76 27.69
C VAL A 566 -2.81 -19.40 26.39
N GLY A 567 -1.99 -19.38 25.36
CA GLY A 567 -2.32 -20.02 24.10
C GLY A 567 -1.15 -20.07 23.13
N PRO A 568 -1.21 -20.93 22.11
CA PRO A 568 -0.25 -20.93 21.00
C PRO A 568 -0.22 -19.58 20.29
N PHE A 569 0.99 -19.06 20.05
CA PHE A 569 1.15 -17.76 19.38
C PHE A 569 0.53 -17.71 17.99
N HIS A 570 0.63 -18.78 17.20
CA HIS A 570 0.11 -18.83 15.83
C HIS A 570 -1.42 -19.06 15.74
N ASN A 571 -2.08 -19.48 16.82
CA ASN A 571 -3.53 -19.74 16.86
C ASN A 571 -4.21 -18.86 17.94
N PRO A 572 -4.56 -17.60 17.63
CA PRO A 572 -5.03 -16.65 18.66
C PRO A 572 -6.42 -16.95 19.21
N SER A 573 -7.24 -17.77 18.54
CA SER A 573 -8.57 -18.14 19.03
C SER A 573 -8.54 -19.35 19.96
N GLU A 574 -7.46 -20.14 19.91
CA GLU A 574 -7.21 -21.24 20.83
C GLU A 574 -6.57 -20.69 22.11
N THR A 575 -7.37 -20.26 23.07
CA THR A 575 -6.89 -19.72 24.35
C THR A 575 -7.44 -20.53 25.52
N TYR A 576 -6.61 -20.69 26.56
CA TYR A 576 -6.87 -21.43 27.78
C TYR A 576 -6.60 -20.53 28.99
N ARG A 577 -7.12 -20.89 30.17
CA ARG A 577 -6.86 -20.09 31.38
C ARG A 577 -5.40 -20.24 31.76
N TYR A 578 -4.80 -19.17 32.29
CA TYR A 578 -3.39 -19.21 32.69
C TYR A 578 -3.06 -20.39 33.62
N PHE A 579 -3.95 -20.71 34.56
CA PHE A 579 -3.81 -21.82 35.51
C PHE A 579 -4.31 -23.18 35.01
N ASP A 580 -4.74 -23.32 33.75
CA ASP A 580 -4.95 -24.65 33.13
C ASP A 580 -3.60 -25.33 32.84
N LEU A 581 -2.53 -24.55 32.70
CA LEU A 581 -1.16 -25.05 32.82
C LEU A 581 -0.80 -25.23 34.29
N PRO A 582 0.09 -26.20 34.63
CA PRO A 582 0.40 -26.51 36.01
C PRO A 582 1.35 -25.48 36.66
N PHE A 583 0.92 -24.21 36.71
CA PHE A 583 1.48 -23.14 37.55
C PHE A 583 0.91 -23.20 38.99
N CYS A 584 1.17 -22.16 39.80
CA CYS A 584 0.75 -22.09 41.21
C CYS A 584 -0.54 -21.28 41.38
N VAL A 585 -1.58 -21.90 41.94
CA VAL A 585 -2.97 -21.39 41.92
C VAL A 585 -3.29 -20.50 43.13
N VAL A 586 -4.01 -19.39 42.91
CA VAL A 586 -4.66 -18.56 43.96
C VAL A 586 -6.03 -18.06 43.45
N LYS A 587 -6.90 -17.62 44.38
CA LYS A 587 -8.36 -17.31 44.28
C LYS A 587 -8.82 -16.49 43.04
N ASP A 588 -10.07 -16.75 42.63
CA ASP A 588 -10.77 -16.14 41.49
C ASP A 588 -11.36 -14.73 41.76
N LYS A 589 -11.44 -13.90 40.70
CA LYS A 589 -12.15 -12.59 40.65
C LYS A 589 -13.50 -12.74 39.91
N THR A 590 -14.47 -11.86 40.20
CA THR A 590 -15.73 -11.74 39.45
C THR A 590 -15.59 -10.89 38.17
N GLU A 591 -16.16 -11.35 37.04
CA GLU A 591 -15.95 -10.83 35.68
C GLU A 591 -17.07 -9.87 35.20
N ALA A 592 -16.74 -8.90 34.33
CA ALA A 592 -17.71 -8.04 33.65
C ALA A 592 -18.16 -8.60 32.29
N LEU A 593 -19.39 -8.29 31.84
CA LEU A 593 -19.99 -8.85 30.60
C LEU A 593 -19.10 -8.69 29.34
N GLY A 594 -18.41 -7.55 29.20
CA GLY A 594 -17.54 -7.28 28.06
C GLY A 594 -16.23 -8.07 28.05
N GLU A 595 -15.70 -8.39 29.23
CA GLU A 595 -14.49 -9.21 29.40
C GLU A 595 -14.78 -10.67 29.04
N VAL A 596 -15.96 -11.17 29.44
CA VAL A 596 -16.41 -12.52 29.11
C VAL A 596 -16.60 -12.70 27.61
N LEU A 597 -17.13 -11.70 26.90
CA LEU A 597 -17.28 -11.73 25.44
C LEU A 597 -15.94 -11.73 24.69
N ASN A 598 -14.90 -11.14 25.28
CA ASN A 598 -13.53 -11.16 24.73
C ASN A 598 -12.77 -12.47 25.05
N GLY A 599 -13.39 -13.36 25.84
CA GLY A 599 -12.78 -14.59 26.32
C GLY A 599 -11.71 -14.38 27.39
N ASP A 600 -11.73 -13.23 28.09
CA ASP A 600 -10.80 -12.93 29.16
C ASP A 600 -11.27 -13.57 30.47
N ARG A 601 -10.33 -14.20 31.19
CA ARG A 601 -10.54 -14.95 32.44
C ARG A 601 -9.55 -14.46 33.49
N LEU A 602 -9.80 -13.24 33.99
CA LEU A 602 -8.90 -12.57 34.92
C LEU A 602 -8.91 -13.25 36.30
N VAL A 603 -7.78 -13.81 36.69
CA VAL A 603 -7.53 -14.39 38.02
C VAL A 603 -6.39 -13.64 38.67
N THR A 604 -6.45 -13.40 39.98
CA THR A 604 -5.36 -12.71 40.69
C THR A 604 -4.08 -13.54 40.58
N ALA A 605 -3.02 -12.93 40.05
CA ALA A 605 -1.74 -13.60 39.91
C ALA A 605 -1.00 -13.64 41.27
N PRO A 606 -0.21 -14.69 41.55
CA PRO A 606 0.48 -14.86 42.84
C PRO A 606 1.68 -13.91 43.05
N TYR A 607 2.03 -13.08 42.06
CA TYR A 607 3.13 -12.12 42.15
C TYR A 607 2.69 -10.86 42.88
N LYS A 608 3.35 -10.52 43.99
CA LYS A 608 3.10 -9.28 44.74
C LYS A 608 4.01 -8.17 44.21
N LEU A 609 3.43 -7.27 43.43
CA LEU A 609 4.05 -6.10 42.80
C LEU A 609 3.57 -4.83 43.53
N ASP A 610 3.99 -4.63 44.77
CA ASP A 610 3.55 -3.48 45.57
C ASP A 610 4.23 -2.17 45.08
N PHE A 611 3.50 -1.05 45.11
CA PHE A 611 3.95 0.20 44.49
C PHE A 611 5.25 0.72 45.11
N LEU A 612 6.27 0.93 44.27
CA LEU A 612 7.64 1.35 44.64
C LEU A 612 8.41 0.40 45.57
N VAL A 613 8.02 -0.87 45.63
CA VAL A 613 8.76 -1.91 46.37
C VAL A 613 9.56 -2.77 45.40
N GLU A 614 10.90 -2.64 45.43
CA GLU A 614 11.80 -3.48 44.64
C GLU A 614 11.99 -4.86 45.27
N LYS A 615 12.07 -5.89 44.42
CA LYS A 615 12.21 -7.28 44.85
C LYS A 615 13.26 -7.97 44.00
N ASN A 616 14.30 -8.48 44.65
CA ASN A 616 15.39 -9.21 43.98
C ASN A 616 15.15 -10.72 44.13
N SER A 617 14.68 -11.37 43.06
CA SER A 617 14.55 -12.83 42.96
C SER A 617 13.77 -13.48 44.13
N GLU A 618 12.49 -13.14 44.25
CA GLU A 618 11.57 -13.73 45.23
C GLU A 618 10.95 -15.04 44.69
N ILE A 619 10.85 -16.07 45.53
CA ILE A 619 10.24 -17.36 45.15
C ILE A 619 8.72 -17.23 45.30
N VAL A 620 8.00 -17.42 44.20
CA VAL A 620 6.53 -17.45 44.19
C VAL A 620 6.03 -18.74 44.85
N CYS A 621 6.59 -19.87 44.41
CA CYS A 621 6.22 -21.20 44.86
C CYS A 621 7.24 -22.24 44.40
N LYS A 622 7.28 -23.38 45.11
CA LYS A 622 8.04 -24.56 44.73
C LYS A 622 7.09 -25.65 44.27
N LYS A 623 7.30 -26.19 43.07
CA LYS A 623 6.42 -27.21 42.49
C LYS A 623 7.22 -28.41 41.99
N LYS A 624 6.71 -29.61 42.28
CA LYS A 624 7.21 -30.87 41.73
C LYS A 624 6.33 -31.24 40.53
N LEU A 625 6.87 -31.17 39.32
CA LEU A 625 6.14 -31.52 38.09
C LEU A 625 6.11 -33.05 37.93
N LYS A 626 4.92 -33.60 37.72
CA LYS A 626 4.75 -35.00 37.32
C LYS A 626 5.07 -35.18 35.84
N LYS A 627 5.22 -36.42 35.39
CA LYS A 627 5.46 -36.73 33.96
C LYS A 627 4.38 -36.12 33.04
N GLU A 628 3.12 -36.16 33.46
CA GLU A 628 1.99 -35.56 32.74
C GLU A 628 2.13 -34.03 32.61
N ASP A 629 2.56 -33.36 33.68
CA ASP A 629 2.79 -31.91 33.70
C ASP A 629 3.96 -31.50 32.79
N VAL A 630 5.03 -32.31 32.78
CA VAL A 630 6.20 -32.10 31.90
C VAL A 630 5.81 -32.23 30.44
N VAL A 631 5.00 -33.24 30.08
CA VAL A 631 4.48 -33.40 28.71
C VAL A 631 3.58 -32.22 28.33
N GLN A 632 2.72 -31.74 29.25
CA GLN A 632 1.86 -30.59 29.00
C GLN A 632 2.68 -29.32 28.73
N PHE A 633 3.71 -29.04 29.54
CA PHE A 633 4.61 -27.91 29.31
C PHE A 633 5.46 -28.08 28.04
N ARG A 634 5.97 -29.29 27.76
CA ARG A 634 6.72 -29.54 26.52
C ARG A 634 5.87 -29.26 25.29
N ASN A 635 4.61 -29.72 25.28
CA ASN A 635 3.67 -29.44 24.19
C ASN A 635 3.36 -27.94 24.05
N ALA A 636 3.28 -27.21 25.16
CA ALA A 636 3.11 -25.77 25.16
C ALA A 636 4.34 -25.05 24.56
N VAL A 637 5.56 -25.52 24.88
CA VAL A 637 6.81 -24.97 24.33
C VAL A 637 6.96 -25.29 22.83
N ILE A 638 6.60 -26.51 22.39
CA ILE A 638 6.62 -26.89 20.95
C ILE A 638 5.74 -25.97 20.11
N LYS A 639 4.63 -25.50 20.67
CA LYS A 639 3.64 -24.65 19.99
C LYS A 639 3.82 -23.15 20.29
N ASP A 640 4.95 -22.75 20.87
CA ASP A 640 5.27 -21.36 21.24
C ASP A 640 4.14 -20.69 22.03
N TYR A 641 3.72 -21.31 23.13
CA TYR A 641 2.67 -20.75 23.97
C TYR A 641 3.13 -19.43 24.61
N TYR A 642 2.29 -18.42 24.49
CA TYR A 642 2.43 -17.14 25.19
C TYR A 642 1.45 -17.04 26.36
N PHE A 643 1.78 -16.23 27.34
CA PHE A 643 0.89 -15.84 28.42
C PHE A 643 0.50 -14.36 28.30
N GLN A 644 -0.67 -14.02 28.81
CA GLN A 644 -1.14 -12.65 28.92
C GLN A 644 -1.54 -12.32 30.37
N MET A 645 -1.08 -11.18 30.87
CA MET A 645 -1.42 -10.64 32.19
C MET A 645 -1.77 -9.16 32.09
N TYR A 646 -2.44 -8.61 33.11
CA TYR A 646 -2.80 -7.20 33.22
C TYR A 646 -2.34 -6.64 34.56
N TYR A 647 -1.63 -5.52 34.55
CA TYR A 647 -1.19 -4.80 35.74
C TYR A 647 -1.63 -3.34 35.63
N ASP A 648 -2.47 -2.85 36.54
CA ASP A 648 -3.08 -1.51 36.43
C ASP A 648 -3.74 -1.25 35.04
N ASP A 649 -4.42 -2.27 34.52
CA ASP A 649 -5.01 -2.35 33.17
C ASP A 649 -4.01 -2.31 32.00
N LEU A 650 -2.71 -2.34 32.27
CA LEU A 650 -1.65 -2.45 31.26
C LEU A 650 -1.42 -3.93 30.88
N PRO A 651 -1.55 -4.30 29.60
CA PRO A 651 -1.32 -5.66 29.15
C PRO A 651 0.17 -6.00 29.08
N ILE A 652 0.49 -7.23 29.47
CA ILE A 652 1.83 -7.81 29.45
C ILE A 652 1.75 -9.17 28.77
N TRP A 653 2.73 -9.47 27.91
CA TRP A 653 2.87 -10.76 27.28
C TRP A 653 4.30 -11.30 27.40
N GLY A 654 4.42 -12.62 27.40
CA GLY A 654 5.70 -13.31 27.36
C GLY A 654 5.53 -14.76 26.91
N PHE A 655 6.63 -15.40 26.48
CA PHE A 655 6.62 -16.81 26.13
C PHE A 655 6.87 -17.67 27.36
N ILE A 656 6.30 -18.88 27.36
CA ILE A 656 6.44 -19.84 28.48
C ILE A 656 7.79 -20.56 28.44
N GLY A 657 8.35 -20.79 27.25
CA GLY A 657 9.64 -21.45 27.07
C GLY A 657 10.25 -21.17 25.72
N LYS A 658 11.37 -21.84 25.41
CA LYS A 658 12.06 -21.77 24.12
C LYS A 658 12.48 -23.15 23.64
N VAL A 659 12.47 -23.32 22.32
CA VAL A 659 13.04 -24.50 21.64
C VAL A 659 14.42 -24.13 21.13
N ASP A 660 15.41 -24.95 21.46
CA ASP A 660 16.77 -24.79 20.95
C ASP A 660 16.99 -25.72 19.75
N LYS A 661 17.35 -25.10 18.61
CA LYS A 661 17.44 -25.73 17.27
C LYS A 661 18.86 -25.74 16.71
N GLU A 662 19.90 -25.54 17.53
CA GLU A 662 21.30 -25.40 17.08
C GLU A 662 21.73 -26.44 16.03
N GLY A 663 21.72 -26.03 14.75
CA GLY A 663 22.43 -26.67 13.63
C GLY A 663 21.97 -28.07 13.21
N LYS A 664 20.78 -28.53 13.59
CA LYS A 664 20.33 -29.91 13.32
C LYS A 664 18.95 -29.94 12.65
N ASP A 665 18.86 -30.64 11.52
CA ASP A 665 17.64 -30.75 10.70
C ASP A 665 16.62 -31.77 11.26
N ASP A 666 17.03 -32.68 12.14
CA ASP A 666 16.15 -33.72 12.69
C ASP A 666 15.39 -33.29 13.97
N PRO A 667 14.05 -33.46 14.04
CA PRO A 667 13.23 -33.05 15.18
C PRO A 667 13.51 -33.78 16.51
N SER A 668 14.21 -34.91 16.47
CA SER A 668 14.51 -35.73 17.66
C SER A 668 15.59 -35.13 18.56
N ASP A 669 16.40 -34.22 18.03
CA ASP A 669 17.54 -33.63 18.73
C ASP A 669 17.23 -32.26 19.37
N TYR A 670 15.99 -31.80 19.26
CA TYR A 670 15.56 -30.52 19.82
C TYR A 670 15.48 -30.57 21.34
N LYS A 671 16.05 -29.55 22.00
CA LYS A 671 15.94 -29.38 23.44
C LYS A 671 14.83 -28.38 23.77
N TYR A 672 14.01 -28.75 24.75
CA TYR A 672 12.85 -27.97 25.17
C TYR A 672 13.10 -27.35 26.53
N TYR A 673 13.14 -26.02 26.60
CA TYR A 673 13.41 -25.31 27.85
C TYR A 673 12.19 -24.51 28.32
N LEU A 674 11.90 -24.58 29.63
CA LEU A 674 10.89 -23.78 30.33
C LEU A 674 11.55 -22.60 31.05
N PHE A 675 10.94 -21.41 30.98
CA PHE A 675 11.36 -20.27 31.78
C PHE A 675 10.75 -20.37 33.19
N ASN A 676 11.58 -20.32 34.23
CA ASN A 676 11.13 -20.33 35.62
C ASN A 676 11.28 -18.96 36.32
N HIS A 677 11.93 -17.97 35.69
CA HIS A 677 12.18 -16.64 36.26
C HIS A 677 11.65 -15.51 35.36
N ILE A 678 10.74 -14.70 35.89
CA ILE A 678 10.18 -13.51 35.21
C ILE A 678 10.69 -12.22 35.87
N HIS A 679 11.26 -11.32 35.09
CA HIS A 679 11.70 -9.98 35.50
C HIS A 679 10.66 -8.93 35.09
N PHE A 680 10.03 -8.29 36.06
CA PHE A 680 9.13 -7.16 35.86
C PHE A 680 9.89 -5.84 36.01
N GLU A 681 9.89 -5.02 34.96
CA GLU A 681 10.36 -3.63 34.98
C GLU A 681 9.14 -2.72 34.91
N VAL A 682 8.84 -2.01 36.00
CA VAL A 682 7.68 -1.11 36.12
C VAL A 682 8.16 0.33 36.07
N PHE A 683 7.56 1.12 35.20
CA PHE A 683 7.81 2.54 35.06
C PHE A 683 6.68 3.35 35.68
N TYR A 684 7.03 4.35 36.46
CA TYR A 684 6.08 5.19 37.18
C TYR A 684 6.38 6.67 36.96
N ASN A 685 5.34 7.50 37.11
CA ASN A 685 5.44 8.94 37.14
C ASN A 685 4.61 9.45 38.32
N VAL A 686 5.28 10.04 39.32
CA VAL A 686 4.68 10.48 40.58
C VAL A 686 3.91 9.35 41.28
N ASP A 687 2.58 9.39 41.28
CA ASP A 687 1.67 8.48 42.00
C ASP A 687 1.00 7.46 41.07
N ARG A 688 1.45 7.35 39.81
CA ARG A 688 0.79 6.49 38.80
C ARG A 688 1.77 5.58 38.08
N VAL A 689 1.27 4.39 37.74
CA VAL A 689 1.95 3.45 36.86
C VAL A 689 1.74 3.85 35.41
N ILE A 690 2.84 3.93 34.66
CA ILE A 690 2.81 4.36 33.25
C ILE A 690 3.08 3.19 32.31
N GLU A 691 4.07 2.36 32.62
CA GLU A 691 4.47 1.26 31.76
C GLU A 691 4.92 0.06 32.59
N ILE A 692 4.75 -1.15 32.06
CA ILE A 692 5.31 -2.36 32.64
C ILE A 692 5.84 -3.26 31.51
N ASN A 693 7.04 -3.81 31.71
CA ASN A 693 7.65 -4.79 30.82
C ASN A 693 7.94 -6.07 31.61
N ALA A 694 7.55 -7.22 31.07
CA ALA A 694 8.03 -8.51 31.57
C ALA A 694 9.09 -9.07 30.62
N LYS A 695 10.23 -9.47 31.19
CA LYS A 695 11.31 -10.16 30.49
C LYS A 695 11.55 -11.50 31.15
N THR A 696 11.65 -12.57 30.37
CA THR A 696 12.06 -13.88 30.86
C THR A 696 13.58 -13.97 30.86
N ASP A 697 14.19 -14.49 31.93
CA ASP A 697 15.64 -14.63 32.01
C ASP A 697 16.14 -15.75 31.08
N PRO A 698 17.01 -15.47 30.10
CA PRO A 698 17.56 -16.52 29.23
C PRO A 698 18.51 -17.48 29.95
N ASN A 699 18.98 -17.15 31.16
CA ASN A 699 19.89 -17.99 31.95
C ASN A 699 19.14 -18.90 32.95
N ALA A 700 17.87 -18.61 33.24
CA ALA A 700 17.04 -19.39 34.17
C ALA A 700 16.14 -20.36 33.39
N LEU A 701 16.76 -21.41 32.85
CA LEU A 701 16.13 -22.41 32.00
C LEU A 701 16.03 -23.75 32.72
N VAL A 702 14.88 -24.40 32.60
CA VAL A 702 14.69 -25.79 33.03
C VAL A 702 14.51 -26.68 31.82
N ASP A 703 15.34 -27.70 31.68
CA ASP A 703 15.25 -28.68 30.59
C ASP A 703 14.06 -29.64 30.82
N LEU A 704 13.16 -29.69 29.83
CA LEU A 704 11.98 -30.55 29.79
C LEU A 704 12.10 -31.67 28.76
N THR A 705 13.28 -31.94 28.20
CA THR A 705 13.46 -32.88 27.08
C THR A 705 13.21 -34.34 27.48
N GLU A 706 13.48 -34.71 28.73
CA GLU A 706 13.25 -36.07 29.25
C GLU A 706 11.92 -36.19 30.03
N ASP A 707 11.23 -37.34 29.94
CA ASP A 707 9.99 -37.63 30.67
C ASP A 707 10.23 -38.03 32.15
N LYS A 708 10.95 -37.17 32.88
CA LYS A 708 11.29 -37.37 34.29
C LYS A 708 10.58 -36.34 35.18
N GLU A 709 10.47 -36.66 36.46
CA GLU A 709 9.95 -35.69 37.45
C GLU A 709 10.97 -34.58 37.66
N VAL A 710 10.54 -33.33 37.56
CA VAL A 710 11.41 -32.15 37.67
C VAL A 710 10.92 -31.26 38.81
N HIS A 711 11.84 -30.85 39.68
CA HIS A 711 11.57 -29.87 40.73
C HIS A 711 11.85 -28.47 40.18
N ILE A 712 10.85 -27.58 40.23
CA ILE A 712 10.95 -26.21 39.70
C ILE A 712 10.57 -25.21 40.79
N ASP A 713 11.46 -24.25 41.00
CA ASP A 713 11.23 -23.08 41.83
C ASP A 713 10.89 -21.91 40.89
N PHE A 714 9.64 -21.44 40.92
CA PHE A 714 9.21 -20.28 40.13
C PHE A 714 9.58 -18.99 40.87
N MET A 715 10.32 -18.12 40.19
CA MET A 715 10.90 -16.90 40.77
C MET A 715 10.51 -15.65 40.00
N TYR A 716 10.54 -14.50 40.66
CA TYR A 716 10.33 -13.21 40.01
C TYR A 716 11.18 -12.08 40.60
N THR A 717 11.45 -11.08 39.77
CA THR A 717 12.18 -9.86 40.16
C THR A 717 11.34 -8.66 39.78
N VAL A 718 11.35 -7.60 40.59
CA VAL A 718 10.64 -6.35 40.34
C VAL A 718 11.60 -5.18 40.45
N LYS A 719 11.70 -4.39 39.38
CA LYS A 719 12.49 -3.16 39.33
C LYS A 719 11.59 -1.99 38.99
N TRP A 720 11.74 -0.89 39.73
CA TRP A 720 10.98 0.34 39.50
C TRP A 720 11.85 1.39 38.83
N LYS A 721 11.33 2.09 37.83
CA LYS A 721 12.04 3.15 37.10
C LYS A 721 11.15 4.37 36.94
N GLU A 722 11.69 5.56 37.21
CA GLU A 722 10.94 6.80 37.02
C GLU A 722 10.89 7.17 35.52
N THR A 723 9.79 7.78 35.06
CA THR A 723 9.64 8.25 33.67
C THR A 723 8.90 9.58 33.62
N SER A 724 9.27 10.44 32.67
CA SER A 724 8.67 11.77 32.46
C SER A 724 7.36 11.78 31.65
N THR A 725 6.87 10.61 31.22
CA THR A 725 5.66 10.50 30.39
C THR A 725 4.39 10.71 31.23
N PRO A 726 3.49 11.62 30.82
CA PRO A 726 2.25 11.87 31.54
C PRO A 726 1.27 10.70 31.39
N PHE A 727 0.38 10.53 32.37
CA PHE A 727 -0.57 9.41 32.43
C PHE A 727 -1.47 9.32 31.19
N GLU A 728 -1.86 10.46 30.62
CA GLU A 728 -2.70 10.54 29.42
C GLU A 728 -2.03 9.89 28.20
N LYS A 729 -0.68 9.93 28.14
CA LYS A 729 0.11 9.38 27.04
C LYS A 729 0.58 7.95 27.29
N ARG A 730 0.23 7.32 28.41
CA ARG A 730 0.71 5.98 28.79
C ARG A 730 0.40 4.89 27.74
N MET A 731 -0.68 5.07 26.98
CA MET A 731 -1.09 4.15 25.92
C MET A 731 -0.37 4.36 24.58
N GLU A 732 0.36 5.48 24.39
CA GLU A 732 1.02 5.79 23.11
C GLU A 732 2.10 4.76 22.76
N LYS A 733 2.88 4.26 23.73
CA LYS A 733 3.89 3.21 23.52
C LYS A 733 3.29 1.97 22.87
N TYR A 734 2.12 1.58 23.37
CA TYR A 734 1.40 0.40 22.95
C TYR A 734 0.72 0.57 21.59
N SER A 735 0.50 1.81 21.13
CA SER A 735 0.14 2.12 19.74
C SER A 735 1.35 2.25 18.80
N HIS A 736 2.50 2.73 19.29
CA HIS A 736 3.71 2.94 18.50
C HIS A 736 4.46 1.65 18.16
N SER A 737 4.45 0.68 19.05
CA SER A 737 5.05 -0.66 18.80
C SER A 737 4.31 -1.46 17.72
N SER A 738 3.03 -1.17 17.49
CA SER A 738 2.27 -1.64 16.33
C SER A 738 2.45 -0.78 15.06
N SER A 739 2.92 0.45 15.20
CA SER A 739 3.10 1.42 14.10
C SER A 739 4.59 1.76 13.91
N LEU A 740 5.35 0.83 13.31
CA LEU A 740 6.66 1.18 12.79
C LEU A 740 6.46 2.30 11.73
N PRO A 741 7.12 3.48 11.85
CA PRO A 741 6.88 4.65 10.99
C PRO A 741 6.96 4.34 9.49
N PHE A 742 7.84 3.40 9.12
CA PHE A 742 8.08 2.95 7.76
C PHE A 742 6.86 2.26 7.11
N HIS A 743 5.98 1.63 7.89
CA HIS A 743 4.75 1.05 7.36
C HIS A 743 3.67 2.11 7.12
N LEU A 744 3.59 3.17 7.94
CA LEU A 744 2.54 4.19 7.86
C LEU A 744 2.57 4.97 6.54
N GLU A 745 3.76 5.30 6.05
CA GLU A 745 3.94 5.97 4.75
C GLU A 745 3.47 5.09 3.59
N ILE A 746 3.82 3.79 3.63
CA ILE A 746 3.40 2.81 2.62
C ILE A 746 1.87 2.60 2.66
N HIS A 747 1.26 2.61 3.85
CA HIS A 747 -0.19 2.54 4.01
C HIS A 747 -0.90 3.73 3.37
N TRP A 748 -0.52 4.96 3.75
CA TRP A 748 -1.09 6.18 3.16
C TRP A 748 -0.94 6.22 1.65
N PHE A 749 0.22 5.78 1.16
CA PHE A 749 0.51 5.74 -0.27
C PHE A 749 -0.38 4.75 -1.04
N SER A 750 -0.59 3.57 -0.48
CA SER A 750 -1.51 2.55 -1.01
C SER A 750 -2.98 3.02 -0.98
N ILE A 751 -3.38 3.74 0.06
CA ILE A 751 -4.74 4.27 0.25
C ILE A 751 -5.03 5.40 -0.73
N ILE A 752 -4.10 6.34 -0.90
CA ILE A 752 -4.24 7.42 -1.89
C ILE A 752 -4.36 6.81 -3.28
N ASN A 753 -3.53 5.81 -3.63
CA ASN A 753 -3.60 5.15 -4.92
C ASN A 753 -4.95 4.44 -5.15
N SER A 754 -5.43 3.69 -4.14
CA SER A 754 -6.72 2.99 -4.22
C SER A 754 -7.88 3.97 -4.31
N CYS A 755 -7.84 5.08 -3.56
CA CYS A 755 -8.84 6.14 -3.59
C CYS A 755 -8.88 6.84 -4.95
N VAL A 756 -7.72 7.25 -5.48
CA VAL A 756 -7.62 7.92 -6.79
C VAL A 756 -8.09 6.99 -7.90
N THR A 757 -7.64 5.73 -7.89
CA THR A 757 -8.06 4.71 -8.87
C THR A 757 -9.57 4.53 -8.88
N VAL A 758 -10.17 4.42 -7.70
CA VAL A 758 -11.60 4.20 -7.55
C VAL A 758 -12.41 5.44 -7.94
N LEU A 759 -11.97 6.64 -7.56
CA LEU A 759 -12.62 7.89 -7.97
C LEU A 759 -12.56 8.07 -9.50
N LEU A 760 -11.46 7.66 -10.14
CA LEU A 760 -11.34 7.69 -11.60
C LEU A 760 -12.26 6.66 -12.26
N LEU A 761 -12.29 5.41 -11.79
CA LEU A 761 -13.18 4.35 -12.30
C LEU A 761 -14.67 4.67 -12.09
N THR A 762 -15.01 5.32 -10.99
CA THR A 762 -16.39 5.76 -10.70
C THR A 762 -16.77 6.99 -11.52
N GLY A 763 -15.90 8.00 -11.61
CA GLY A 763 -16.13 9.15 -12.51
C GLY A 763 -16.30 8.70 -13.96
N PHE A 764 -15.46 7.79 -14.40
CA PHE A 764 -15.53 7.13 -15.70
C PHE A 764 -16.88 6.50 -16.01
N LEU A 765 -17.36 5.56 -15.18
CA LEU A 765 -18.57 4.81 -15.54
C LEU A 765 -19.80 5.73 -15.38
N ALA A 766 -19.67 6.85 -14.64
CA ALA A 766 -20.69 7.85 -14.47
C ALA A 766 -20.77 8.68 -15.74
N THR A 767 -19.63 9.06 -16.33
CA THR A 767 -19.63 9.72 -17.64
C THR A 767 -20.18 8.80 -18.74
N ILE A 768 -19.86 7.50 -18.73
CA ILE A 768 -20.46 6.53 -19.66
C ILE A 768 -21.96 6.47 -19.47
N LEU A 769 -22.41 6.22 -18.24
CA LEU A 769 -23.82 6.07 -17.92
C LEU A 769 -24.58 7.35 -18.28
N MET A 770 -24.08 8.53 -17.89
CA MET A 770 -24.69 9.82 -18.23
C MET A 770 -24.69 10.10 -19.73
N ARG A 771 -23.63 9.76 -20.46
CA ARG A 771 -23.57 9.97 -21.91
C ARG A 771 -24.50 9.02 -22.65
N VAL A 772 -24.54 7.75 -22.25
CA VAL A 772 -25.45 6.76 -22.82
C VAL A 772 -26.89 7.15 -22.50
N LEU A 773 -27.20 7.50 -21.24
CA LEU A 773 -28.53 7.98 -20.85
C LEU A 773 -28.91 9.23 -21.62
N LYS A 774 -28.02 10.24 -21.75
CA LYS A 774 -28.31 11.45 -22.52
C LYS A 774 -28.59 11.12 -23.99
N ASN A 775 -27.80 10.23 -24.59
CA ASN A 775 -27.99 9.83 -25.98
C ASN A 775 -29.31 9.05 -26.17
N ASP A 776 -29.63 8.15 -25.26
CA ASP A 776 -30.90 7.44 -25.22
C ASP A 776 -32.06 8.42 -25.07
N PHE A 777 -31.99 9.36 -24.11
CA PHE A 777 -33.03 10.39 -23.94
C PHE A 777 -33.24 11.21 -25.20
N VAL A 778 -32.16 11.67 -25.86
CA VAL A 778 -32.25 12.44 -27.11
C VAL A 778 -32.88 11.61 -28.22
N LYS A 779 -32.48 10.33 -28.38
CA LYS A 779 -33.07 9.41 -29.35
C LYS A 779 -34.56 9.26 -29.12
N TYR A 780 -34.97 8.96 -27.88
CA TYR A 780 -36.38 8.74 -27.56
C TYR A 780 -37.24 10.00 -27.58
N THR A 781 -36.68 11.20 -27.32
CA THR A 781 -37.41 12.46 -27.52
C THR A 781 -37.61 12.77 -29.00
N HIS A 782 -36.65 12.43 -29.87
CA HIS A 782 -36.80 12.62 -31.32
C HIS A 782 -37.79 11.63 -31.94
N ASP A 783 -37.79 10.38 -31.47
CA ASP A 783 -38.74 9.35 -31.93
C ASP A 783 -40.21 9.68 -31.54
N GLU A 784 -40.44 10.47 -30.48
CA GLU A 784 -41.78 10.96 -30.10
C GLU A 784 -42.34 12.01 -31.08
N ASP A 785 -41.47 12.79 -31.76
CA ASP A 785 -41.88 13.80 -32.73
C ASP A 785 -42.18 13.19 -34.13
N THR A 786 -41.70 11.97 -34.40
CA THR A 786 -41.94 11.21 -35.63
C THR A 786 -42.92 10.05 -35.39
N ALA A 787 -44.20 10.38 -35.19
CA ALA A 787 -45.27 9.39 -35.10
C ALA A 787 -45.37 8.55 -36.40
N ASP A 788 -45.00 7.26 -36.36
CA ASP A 788 -45.99 6.15 -36.38
C ASP A 788 -45.43 4.71 -36.56
N ASP A 789 -44.15 4.47 -36.89
CA ASP A 789 -43.75 3.10 -37.34
C ASP A 789 -42.42 2.51 -36.79
N GLN A 790 -41.78 3.09 -35.77
CA GLN A 790 -40.61 2.46 -35.14
C GLN A 790 -40.97 1.72 -33.85
N GLU A 791 -40.80 0.39 -33.84
CA GLU A 791 -40.90 -0.44 -32.66
C GLU A 791 -40.02 0.14 -31.53
N GLU A 792 -40.63 0.54 -30.41
CA GLU A 792 -39.90 1.02 -29.24
C GLU A 792 -38.88 -0.06 -28.82
N THR A 793 -37.58 0.22 -28.87
CA THR A 793 -36.52 -0.75 -28.52
C THR A 793 -35.87 -0.40 -27.19
N GLY A 794 -35.41 -1.42 -26.45
CA GLY A 794 -34.61 -1.23 -25.23
C GLY A 794 -35.43 -0.99 -23.95
N TRP A 795 -34.92 -0.15 -23.04
CA TRP A 795 -35.54 0.00 -21.71
C TRP A 795 -36.90 0.71 -21.73
N LYS A 796 -37.17 1.60 -22.72
CA LYS A 796 -38.50 2.22 -22.90
C LYS A 796 -39.58 1.17 -23.22
N TYR A 797 -39.24 0.14 -23.98
CA TYR A 797 -40.16 -0.92 -24.39
C TYR A 797 -40.75 -1.72 -23.23
N ILE A 798 -39.99 -1.85 -22.12
CA ILE A 798 -40.40 -2.64 -20.95
C ILE A 798 -41.11 -1.79 -19.87
N HIS A 799 -41.51 -0.55 -20.16
CA HIS A 799 -42.16 0.35 -19.20
C HIS A 799 -43.35 -0.29 -18.47
N GLY A 800 -44.12 -1.15 -19.17
CA GLY A 800 -45.25 -1.89 -18.60
C GLY A 800 -44.90 -3.07 -17.68
N ASP A 801 -43.65 -3.55 -17.66
CA ASP A 801 -43.25 -4.75 -16.89
C ASP A 801 -42.21 -4.47 -15.79
N VAL A 802 -41.54 -3.31 -15.82
CA VAL A 802 -40.42 -2.98 -14.91
C VAL A 802 -40.81 -2.92 -13.44
N PHE A 803 -41.99 -2.38 -13.14
CA PHE A 803 -42.48 -2.21 -11.76
C PHE A 803 -43.27 -3.42 -11.24
N ARG A 804 -43.23 -4.55 -11.96
CA ARG A 804 -43.90 -5.78 -11.52
C ARG A 804 -43.23 -6.35 -10.27
N PHE A 805 -44.02 -6.59 -9.23
CA PHE A 805 -43.50 -7.06 -7.96
C PHE A 805 -42.85 -8.46 -8.07
N PRO A 806 -41.74 -8.70 -7.34
CA PRO A 806 -41.03 -9.97 -7.38
C PRO A 806 -41.82 -11.10 -6.70
N LYS A 807 -41.63 -12.34 -7.18
CA LYS A 807 -42.31 -13.54 -6.65
C LYS A 807 -42.15 -13.69 -5.12
N TYR A 808 -40.95 -13.47 -4.59
CA TYR A 808 -40.63 -13.58 -3.16
C TYR A 808 -40.52 -12.23 -2.46
N LYS A 809 -41.61 -11.45 -2.48
CA LYS A 809 -41.63 -10.08 -1.92
C LYS A 809 -41.31 -9.98 -0.42
N SER A 810 -41.68 -10.98 0.40
CA SER A 810 -41.34 -11.00 1.83
C SER A 810 -39.84 -11.19 2.08
N LEU A 811 -39.18 -12.08 1.34
CA LEU A 811 -37.76 -12.33 1.53
C LEU A 811 -36.93 -11.11 1.12
N LEU A 812 -37.28 -10.46 0.00
CA LEU A 812 -36.60 -9.25 -0.44
C LEU A 812 -36.75 -8.11 0.57
N ALA A 813 -37.97 -7.89 1.08
CA ALA A 813 -38.22 -6.85 2.08
C ALA A 813 -37.48 -7.14 3.40
N ALA A 814 -37.46 -8.39 3.86
CA ALA A 814 -36.69 -8.79 5.03
C ALA A 814 -35.17 -8.65 4.84
N ALA A 815 -34.66 -8.98 3.66
CA ALA A 815 -33.23 -8.84 3.32
C ALA A 815 -32.79 -7.37 3.23
N VAL A 816 -33.59 -6.52 2.58
CA VAL A 816 -33.34 -5.07 2.53
C VAL A 816 -33.42 -4.47 3.94
N GLY A 817 -34.38 -4.89 4.76
CA GLY A 817 -34.49 -4.42 6.14
C GLY A 817 -33.28 -4.79 7.00
N SER A 818 -32.89 -6.07 6.97
CA SER A 818 -31.71 -6.57 7.68
C SER A 818 -30.42 -5.88 7.20
N GLY A 819 -30.25 -5.71 5.89
CA GLY A 819 -29.10 -4.99 5.33
C GLY A 819 -29.06 -3.52 5.75
N THR A 820 -30.21 -2.85 5.84
CA THR A 820 -30.27 -1.45 6.34
C THR A 820 -29.94 -1.32 7.83
N GLN A 821 -30.29 -2.32 8.63
CA GLN A 821 -29.89 -2.39 10.04
C GLN A 821 -28.36 -2.51 10.16
N LEU A 822 -27.76 -3.43 9.41
CA LEU A 822 -26.31 -3.65 9.42
C LEU A 822 -25.55 -2.43 8.90
N PHE A 823 -26.09 -1.73 7.90
CA PHE A 823 -25.52 -0.46 7.43
C PHE A 823 -25.56 0.64 8.49
N ALA A 824 -26.67 0.76 9.24
CA ALA A 824 -26.75 1.72 10.34
C ALA A 824 -25.80 1.35 11.49
N LEU A 825 -25.72 0.06 11.85
CA LEU A 825 -24.79 -0.47 12.85
C LEU A 825 -23.33 -0.09 12.54
N THR A 826 -22.87 -0.32 11.30
CA THR A 826 -21.48 -0.03 10.92
C THR A 826 -21.19 1.46 10.98
N ILE A 827 -22.11 2.33 10.51
CA ILE A 827 -21.96 3.78 10.62
C ILE A 827 -21.85 4.23 12.08
N PHE A 828 -22.70 3.74 12.97
CA PHE A 828 -22.63 4.10 14.40
C PHE A 828 -21.34 3.66 15.06
N ILE A 829 -20.85 2.46 14.74
CA ILE A 829 -19.56 1.97 15.24
C ILE A 829 -18.41 2.87 14.75
N PHE A 830 -18.41 3.26 13.48
CA PHE A 830 -17.39 4.17 12.96
C PHE A 830 -17.43 5.55 13.62
N ILE A 831 -18.62 6.10 13.86
CA ILE A 831 -18.76 7.39 14.56
C ILE A 831 -18.17 7.29 15.97
N LEU A 832 -18.51 6.24 16.74
CA LEU A 832 -17.95 6.03 18.08
C LEU A 832 -16.43 5.81 18.07
N ALA A 833 -15.93 5.12 17.04
CA ALA A 833 -14.49 4.92 16.84
C ALA A 833 -13.77 6.24 16.54
N LEU A 834 -14.35 7.12 15.72
CA LEU A 834 -13.81 8.45 15.41
C LEU A 834 -13.83 9.40 16.61
N VAL A 835 -14.82 9.26 17.51
CA VAL A 835 -14.86 10.00 18.79
C VAL A 835 -13.80 9.50 19.78
N GLY A 836 -13.19 8.33 19.52
CA GLY A 836 -12.15 7.76 20.39
C GLY A 836 -12.70 6.96 21.57
N VAL A 837 -13.95 6.49 21.49
CA VAL A 837 -14.59 5.68 22.56
C VAL A 837 -13.92 4.30 22.69
N PHE A 838 -13.35 3.77 21.60
CA PHE A 838 -12.71 2.46 21.61
C PHE A 838 -11.19 2.59 21.81
N TYR A 839 -10.71 2.20 22.98
CA TYR A 839 -9.28 2.04 23.23
C TYR A 839 -8.75 0.76 22.55
N PRO A 840 -7.56 0.77 21.90
CA PRO A 840 -7.04 -0.36 21.12
C PRO A 840 -6.93 -1.69 21.89
N TYR A 841 -6.79 -1.61 23.22
CA TYR A 841 -6.59 -2.78 24.09
C TYR A 841 -7.85 -3.24 24.81
N ASN A 842 -8.91 -2.42 24.86
CA ASN A 842 -10.20 -2.83 25.42
C ASN A 842 -11.13 -3.33 24.31
N ARG A 843 -10.78 -4.48 23.70
CA ARG A 843 -11.60 -5.11 22.66
C ARG A 843 -13.01 -5.49 23.17
N GLY A 844 -13.16 -5.72 24.49
CA GLY A 844 -14.46 -5.94 25.14
C GLY A 844 -15.43 -4.77 25.01
N ALA A 845 -14.93 -3.53 25.03
CA ALA A 845 -15.76 -2.33 24.79
C ALA A 845 -16.36 -2.31 23.36
N LEU A 846 -15.62 -2.80 22.36
CA LEU A 846 -16.11 -2.91 20.99
C LEU A 846 -17.24 -3.95 20.89
N PHE A 847 -17.05 -5.15 21.46
CA PHE A 847 -18.08 -6.19 21.42
C PHE A 847 -19.35 -5.82 22.17
N THR A 848 -19.22 -5.17 23.33
CA THR A 848 -20.38 -4.66 24.09
C THR A 848 -21.12 -3.58 23.32
N ALA A 849 -20.42 -2.61 22.73
CA ALA A 849 -21.02 -1.61 21.86
C ALA A 849 -21.73 -2.25 20.66
N LEU A 850 -21.14 -3.27 20.04
CA LEU A 850 -21.76 -4.00 18.93
C LEU A 850 -23.09 -4.64 19.33
N VAL A 851 -23.15 -5.33 20.48
CA VAL A 851 -24.40 -5.94 20.99
C VAL A 851 -25.46 -4.88 21.29
N VAL A 852 -25.08 -3.79 21.97
CA VAL A 852 -26.02 -2.71 22.36
C VAL A 852 -26.55 -1.98 21.13
N ILE A 853 -25.68 -1.54 20.21
CA ILE A 853 -26.09 -0.81 19.00
C ILE A 853 -26.90 -1.72 18.07
N TYR A 854 -26.57 -3.02 17.99
CA TYR A 854 -27.37 -3.98 17.24
C TYR A 854 -28.81 -4.07 17.78
N ALA A 855 -28.96 -4.12 19.11
CA ALA A 855 -30.28 -4.13 19.74
C ALA A 855 -31.05 -2.83 19.47
N LEU A 856 -30.40 -1.66 19.54
CA LEU A 856 -31.03 -0.35 19.29
C LEU A 856 -31.42 -0.14 17.82
N THR A 857 -30.60 -0.60 16.88
CA THR A 857 -30.85 -0.46 15.43
C THR A 857 -31.94 -1.40 14.90
N SER A 858 -32.39 -2.38 15.69
CA SER A 858 -33.43 -3.33 15.29
C SER A 858 -34.77 -2.68 14.89
N GLY A 859 -35.11 -1.54 15.48
CA GLY A 859 -36.29 -0.76 15.09
C GLY A 859 -36.23 -0.23 13.65
N ILE A 860 -35.03 0.14 13.17
CA ILE A 860 -34.80 0.56 11.78
C ILE A 860 -35.09 -0.60 10.83
N ALA A 861 -34.64 -1.82 11.18
CA ALA A 861 -34.88 -3.03 10.40
C ALA A 861 -36.38 -3.34 10.26
N GLY A 862 -37.11 -3.26 11.37
CA GLY A 862 -38.56 -3.51 11.42
C GLY A 862 -39.33 -2.50 10.59
N TYR A 863 -38.97 -1.21 10.71
CA TYR A 863 -39.56 -0.11 9.95
C TYR A 863 -39.35 -0.28 8.44
N THR A 864 -38.10 -0.45 8.00
CA THR A 864 -37.76 -0.53 6.57
C THR A 864 -38.32 -1.79 5.92
N ALA A 865 -38.24 -2.95 6.59
CA ALA A 865 -38.80 -4.20 6.07
C ALA A 865 -40.32 -4.14 5.94
N THR A 866 -41.02 -3.64 6.97
CA THR A 866 -42.48 -3.62 7.00
C THR A 866 -43.05 -2.55 6.07
N SER A 867 -42.47 -1.36 6.04
CA SER A 867 -42.86 -0.29 5.12
C SER A 867 -42.72 -0.75 3.67
N PHE A 868 -41.59 -1.37 3.32
CA PHE A 868 -41.35 -1.82 1.95
C PHE A 868 -42.22 -3.03 1.58
N TYR A 869 -42.45 -3.98 2.49
CA TYR A 869 -43.35 -5.11 2.25
C TYR A 869 -44.81 -4.66 2.02
N CYS A 870 -45.27 -3.70 2.81
CA CYS A 870 -46.60 -3.09 2.63
C CYS A 870 -46.71 -2.31 1.31
N GLN A 871 -45.63 -1.66 0.87
CA GLN A 871 -45.55 -1.00 -0.44
C GLN A 871 -45.67 -2.00 -1.61
N LEU A 872 -45.19 -3.23 -1.45
CA LEU A 872 -45.32 -4.32 -2.43
C LEU A 872 -46.67 -5.08 -2.31
N GLU A 873 -47.71 -4.44 -1.76
CA GLU A 873 -49.04 -5.03 -1.52
C GLU A 873 -48.99 -6.30 -0.65
N GLY A 874 -48.06 -6.36 0.31
CA GLY A 874 -47.95 -7.45 1.26
C GLY A 874 -48.99 -7.33 2.40
N THR A 875 -49.77 -8.38 2.63
CA THR A 875 -50.79 -8.40 3.71
C THR A 875 -50.25 -8.95 5.03
N ASN A 876 -49.41 -9.98 4.97
CA ASN A 876 -48.90 -10.73 6.13
C ASN A 876 -47.64 -10.09 6.74
N TRP A 877 -47.75 -8.84 7.19
CA TRP A 877 -46.62 -8.05 7.71
C TRP A 877 -45.94 -8.67 8.95
N VAL A 878 -46.68 -9.37 9.80
CA VAL A 878 -46.13 -10.07 10.98
C VAL A 878 -45.16 -11.18 10.57
N ARG A 879 -45.51 -11.96 9.54
CA ARG A 879 -44.64 -13.03 9.01
C ARG A 879 -43.38 -12.45 8.37
N ASN A 880 -43.51 -11.31 7.68
CA ASN A 880 -42.37 -10.59 7.13
C ASN A 880 -41.43 -10.10 8.24
N LEU A 881 -41.99 -9.56 9.33
CA LEU A 881 -41.22 -9.07 10.47
C LEU A 881 -40.46 -10.19 11.19
N LEU A 882 -41.10 -11.35 11.40
CA LEU A 882 -40.44 -12.52 11.98
C LEU A 882 -39.30 -13.00 11.09
N LEU A 883 -39.51 -13.01 9.77
CA LEU A 883 -38.45 -13.33 8.80
C LEU A 883 -37.28 -12.35 8.91
N THR A 884 -37.53 -11.03 9.00
CA THR A 884 -36.49 -10.00 9.20
C THR A 884 -35.66 -10.26 10.46
N GLY A 885 -36.30 -10.55 11.58
CA GLY A 885 -35.59 -10.86 12.84
C GLY A 885 -34.76 -12.14 12.76
N SER A 886 -35.22 -13.14 12.02
CA SER A 886 -34.53 -14.43 11.89
C SER A 886 -33.44 -14.47 10.81
N LEU A 887 -33.48 -13.59 9.79
CA LEU A 887 -32.66 -13.72 8.58
C LEU A 887 -31.16 -13.63 8.89
N PHE A 888 -30.77 -12.69 9.74
CA PHE A 888 -29.37 -12.54 10.17
C PHE A 888 -29.10 -13.26 11.50
N CYS A 889 -30.00 -13.12 12.49
CA CYS A 889 -29.81 -13.74 13.80
C CYS A 889 -29.83 -15.27 13.76
N GLY A 890 -30.63 -15.89 12.89
CA GLY A 890 -30.75 -17.35 12.79
C GLY A 890 -29.43 -18.02 12.42
N PRO A 891 -28.84 -17.68 11.25
CA PRO A 891 -27.52 -18.19 10.87
C PRO A 891 -26.44 -17.86 11.89
N LEU A 892 -26.43 -16.65 12.46
CA LEU A 892 -25.46 -16.25 13.49
C LEU A 892 -25.58 -17.12 14.74
N PHE A 893 -26.80 -17.39 15.20
CA PHE A 893 -27.06 -18.24 16.36
C PHE A 893 -26.65 -19.70 16.10
N LEU A 894 -26.92 -20.23 14.91
CA LEU A 894 -26.50 -21.59 14.53
C LEU A 894 -24.97 -21.72 14.50
N THR A 895 -24.29 -20.78 13.85
CA THR A 895 -22.81 -20.75 13.84
C THR A 895 -22.27 -20.60 15.26
N PHE A 896 -22.84 -19.70 16.07
CA PHE A 896 -22.46 -19.54 17.46
C PHE A 896 -22.62 -20.83 18.27
N CYS A 897 -23.75 -21.54 18.14
CA CYS A 897 -23.97 -22.81 18.83
C CYS A 897 -22.94 -23.87 18.42
N PHE A 898 -22.63 -23.96 17.12
CA PHE A 898 -21.60 -24.87 16.62
C PHE A 898 -20.21 -24.52 17.18
N LEU A 899 -19.79 -23.26 17.07
CA LEU A 899 -18.48 -22.81 17.56
C LEU A 899 -18.34 -22.94 19.07
N ASN A 900 -19.40 -22.62 19.82
CA ASN A 900 -19.40 -22.78 21.27
C ASN A 900 -19.34 -24.25 21.69
N THR A 901 -19.95 -25.16 20.92
CA THR A 901 -19.82 -26.62 21.15
C THR A 901 -18.38 -27.08 20.94
N VAL A 902 -17.71 -26.60 19.88
CA VAL A 902 -16.28 -26.86 19.65
C VAL A 902 -15.43 -26.29 20.78
N ALA A 903 -15.70 -25.05 21.22
CA ALA A 903 -14.97 -24.42 22.32
C ALA A 903 -15.07 -25.20 23.64
N ILE A 904 -16.27 -25.68 23.97
CA ILE A 904 -16.52 -26.52 25.15
C ILE A 904 -15.76 -27.85 25.04
N ALA A 905 -15.74 -28.48 23.86
CA ALA A 905 -15.01 -29.72 23.64
C ALA A 905 -13.50 -29.58 23.89
N TYR A 906 -12.92 -28.43 23.54
CA TYR A 906 -11.51 -28.11 23.78
C TYR A 906 -11.23 -27.49 25.16
N ARG A 907 -12.26 -27.20 25.99
CA ARG A 907 -12.13 -26.45 27.26
C ARG A 907 -11.45 -25.08 27.10
N ALA A 908 -11.62 -24.44 25.95
CA ALA A 908 -11.03 -23.14 25.67
C ALA A 908 -11.75 -22.00 26.41
N THR A 909 -11.05 -20.91 26.74
CA THR A 909 -11.64 -19.72 27.38
C THR A 909 -12.61 -18.98 26.48
N ALA A 910 -12.52 -19.19 25.17
CA ALA A 910 -13.49 -18.72 24.17
C ALA A 910 -14.90 -19.34 24.37
N ALA A 911 -15.03 -20.42 25.15
CA ALA A 911 -16.34 -20.98 25.49
C ALA A 911 -17.12 -20.01 26.40
N LEU A 912 -18.28 -19.56 25.94
CA LEU A 912 -19.15 -18.70 26.74
C LEU A 912 -19.89 -19.54 27.80
N PRO A 913 -19.90 -19.09 29.06
CA PRO A 913 -20.61 -19.80 30.12
C PRO A 913 -22.11 -19.67 29.90
N PHE A 914 -22.88 -20.66 30.38
CA PHE A 914 -24.32 -20.72 30.19
C PHE A 914 -25.05 -19.44 30.65
N GLY A 915 -24.60 -18.83 31.75
CA GLY A 915 -25.16 -17.57 32.25
C GLY A 915 -25.09 -16.42 31.24
N THR A 916 -23.96 -16.25 30.54
CA THR A 916 -23.80 -15.20 29.52
C THR A 916 -24.68 -15.45 28.30
N ILE A 917 -24.86 -16.71 27.90
CA ILE A 917 -25.77 -17.08 26.81
C ILE A 917 -27.21 -16.68 27.15
N VAL A 918 -27.64 -16.91 28.40
CA VAL A 918 -28.96 -16.48 28.89
C VAL A 918 -29.08 -14.95 28.89
N VAL A 919 -28.04 -14.22 29.30
CA VAL A 919 -28.04 -12.74 29.26
C VAL A 919 -28.20 -12.22 27.83
N ILE A 920 -27.46 -12.76 26.86
CA ILE A 920 -27.58 -12.38 25.44
C ILE A 920 -29.00 -12.67 24.92
N PHE A 921 -29.54 -13.83 25.26
CA PHE A 921 -30.92 -14.19 24.90
C PHE A 921 -31.96 -13.25 25.53
N LEU A 922 -31.77 -12.85 26.80
CA LEU A 922 -32.63 -11.88 27.46
C LEU A 922 -32.55 -10.50 26.80
N ILE A 923 -31.37 -10.02 26.43
CA ILE A 923 -31.22 -8.75 25.69
C ILE A 923 -31.97 -8.84 24.34
N TRP A 924 -31.83 -9.95 23.62
CA TRP A 924 -32.52 -10.16 22.35
C TRP A 924 -34.04 -10.19 22.50
N THR A 925 -34.56 -10.94 23.49
CA THR A 925 -36.01 -11.06 23.72
C THR A 925 -36.65 -9.81 24.34
N LEU A 926 -35.97 -9.11 25.24
CA LEU A 926 -36.52 -7.96 25.97
C LEU A 926 -36.29 -6.61 25.29
N VAL A 927 -35.22 -6.49 24.50
CA VAL A 927 -34.87 -5.23 23.83
C VAL A 927 -35.04 -5.37 22.32
N THR A 928 -34.34 -6.30 21.69
CA THR A 928 -34.31 -6.41 20.22
C THR A 928 -35.67 -6.75 19.63
N SER A 929 -36.37 -7.75 20.16
CA SER A 929 -37.67 -8.19 19.63
C SER A 929 -38.77 -7.12 19.77
N PRO A 930 -38.95 -6.45 20.94
CA PRO A 930 -39.93 -5.37 21.07
C PRO A 930 -39.62 -4.16 20.18
N LEU A 931 -38.35 -3.72 20.09
CA LEU A 931 -37.97 -2.62 19.22
C LEU A 931 -38.22 -2.97 17.73
N LEU A 932 -37.93 -4.20 17.32
CA LEU A 932 -38.25 -4.69 15.97
C LEU A 932 -39.75 -4.60 15.69
N VAL A 933 -40.61 -5.01 16.63
CA VAL A 933 -42.08 -4.92 16.51
C VAL A 933 -42.58 -3.49 16.48
N LEU A 934 -42.08 -2.62 17.36
CA LEU A 934 -42.41 -1.19 17.36
C LEU A 934 -42.03 -0.53 16.03
N GLY A 935 -40.83 -0.83 15.53
CA GLY A 935 -40.39 -0.41 14.20
C GLY A 935 -41.32 -0.93 13.09
N GLY A 936 -41.73 -2.19 13.16
CA GLY A 936 -42.69 -2.79 12.22
C GLY A 936 -44.06 -2.12 12.23
N ILE A 937 -44.61 -1.80 13.42
CA ILE A 937 -45.88 -1.09 13.57
C ILE A 937 -45.75 0.33 12.99
N ALA A 938 -44.66 1.04 13.29
CA ALA A 938 -44.37 2.35 12.72
C ALA A 938 -44.26 2.30 11.18
N GLY A 939 -43.58 1.30 10.64
CA GLY A 939 -43.45 1.10 9.19
C GLY A 939 -44.77 0.76 8.50
N LYS A 940 -45.66 0.03 9.17
CA LYS A 940 -47.02 -0.25 8.68
C LYS A 940 -47.88 1.01 8.63
N ASN A 941 -47.81 1.85 9.67
CA ASN A 941 -48.62 3.06 9.78
C ASN A 941 -48.09 4.21 8.90
N SER A 942 -46.79 4.28 8.69
CA SER A 942 -46.13 5.31 7.87
C SER A 942 -46.04 4.92 6.38
N LYS A 943 -46.75 3.87 5.93
CA LYS A 943 -46.65 3.42 4.55
C LYS A 943 -47.16 4.51 3.60
N SER A 944 -46.30 4.98 2.70
CA SER A 944 -46.73 5.64 1.48
C SER A 944 -47.10 4.58 0.45
N GLU A 945 -48.11 4.85 -0.38
CA GLU A 945 -48.44 4.01 -1.52
C GLU A 945 -47.24 3.95 -2.48
N PHE A 946 -46.96 2.78 -3.05
CA PHE A 946 -45.85 2.66 -4.00
C PHE A 946 -46.25 3.37 -5.30
N GLN A 947 -45.82 4.62 -5.45
CA GLN A 947 -46.01 5.39 -6.68
C GLN A 947 -45.09 4.84 -7.77
N ALA A 948 -45.58 3.86 -8.52
CA ALA A 948 -44.96 3.44 -9.77
C ALA A 948 -45.15 4.57 -10.81
N PRO A 949 -44.07 5.07 -11.45
CA PRO A 949 -44.18 6.08 -12.50
C PRO A 949 -45.06 5.64 -13.68
N VAL A 950 -45.17 4.32 -13.91
CA VAL A 950 -45.85 3.73 -15.06
C VAL A 950 -46.74 2.58 -14.60
N ARG A 951 -47.91 2.42 -15.25
CA ARG A 951 -48.85 1.33 -14.98
C ARG A 951 -48.33 -0.01 -15.50
N THR A 952 -48.54 -1.08 -14.74
CA THR A 952 -48.11 -2.43 -15.15
C THR A 952 -49.08 -3.09 -16.13
N ALA A 953 -48.55 -3.79 -17.12
CA ALA A 953 -49.29 -4.58 -18.09
C ALA A 953 -49.88 -5.85 -17.47
N LYS A 954 -50.96 -6.38 -18.06
CA LYS A 954 -51.68 -7.55 -17.53
C LYS A 954 -50.89 -8.86 -17.66
N PHE A 955 -50.14 -9.01 -18.75
CA PHE A 955 -49.34 -10.21 -19.04
C PHE A 955 -47.86 -9.84 -19.14
N PRO A 956 -46.96 -10.62 -18.51
CA PRO A 956 -45.53 -10.39 -18.66
C PRO A 956 -45.06 -10.70 -20.07
N ARG A 957 -44.16 -9.88 -20.60
CA ARG A 957 -43.45 -10.19 -21.84
C ARG A 957 -42.40 -11.29 -21.63
N GLU A 958 -42.14 -12.02 -22.71
CA GLU A 958 -41.05 -13.00 -22.77
C GLU A 958 -39.70 -12.27 -22.81
N ILE A 959 -38.70 -12.81 -22.11
CA ILE A 959 -37.36 -12.23 -22.05
C ILE A 959 -36.53 -12.84 -23.18
N PRO A 960 -35.86 -12.03 -24.02
CA PRO A 960 -35.04 -12.55 -25.10
C PRO A 960 -33.88 -13.41 -24.57
N PRO A 961 -33.42 -14.43 -25.33
CA PRO A 961 -32.29 -15.26 -24.92
C PRO A 961 -31.01 -14.42 -24.83
N LEU A 962 -30.47 -14.32 -23.62
CA LEU A 962 -29.24 -13.57 -23.34
C LEU A 962 -28.01 -14.45 -23.59
N PRO A 963 -26.90 -13.90 -24.12
CA PRO A 963 -25.60 -14.58 -24.13
C PRO A 963 -25.17 -15.00 -22.73
N TRP A 964 -24.39 -16.08 -22.62
CA TRP A 964 -23.99 -16.66 -21.33
C TRP A 964 -23.36 -15.65 -20.37
N PHE A 965 -22.55 -14.71 -20.87
CA PHE A 965 -21.86 -13.68 -20.08
C PHE A 965 -22.80 -12.60 -19.51
N ARG A 966 -24.03 -12.49 -20.01
CA ARG A 966 -25.09 -11.61 -19.46
C ARG A 966 -26.02 -12.34 -18.49
N GLY A 967 -25.74 -13.61 -18.18
CA GLY A 967 -26.45 -14.35 -17.15
C GLY A 967 -26.21 -13.78 -15.74
N ALA A 968 -27.04 -14.22 -14.78
CA ALA A 968 -26.98 -13.72 -13.41
C ALA A 968 -25.64 -14.00 -12.70
N LEU A 969 -25.08 -15.21 -12.86
CA LEU A 969 -23.83 -15.59 -12.19
C LEU A 969 -22.61 -14.80 -12.70
N PRO A 970 -22.37 -14.67 -14.03
CA PRO A 970 -21.29 -13.82 -14.53
C PRO A 970 -21.46 -12.34 -14.15
N GLN A 971 -22.69 -11.81 -14.18
CA GLN A 971 -22.96 -10.44 -13.74
C GLN A 971 -22.66 -10.25 -12.25
N MET A 972 -23.02 -11.20 -11.39
CA MET A 972 -22.68 -11.17 -9.96
C MET A 972 -21.16 -11.22 -9.74
N ALA A 973 -20.45 -12.06 -10.49
CA ALA A 973 -18.99 -12.15 -10.43
C ALA A 973 -18.33 -10.82 -10.83
N MET A 974 -18.76 -10.23 -11.95
CA MET A 974 -18.29 -8.92 -12.39
C MET A 974 -18.60 -7.81 -11.37
N ALA A 975 -19.82 -7.83 -10.80
CA ALA A 975 -20.26 -6.82 -9.84
C ALA A 975 -19.44 -6.83 -8.55
N GLY A 976 -19.04 -8.02 -8.08
CA GLY A 976 -18.36 -8.18 -6.80
C GLY A 976 -16.84 -8.04 -6.88
N PHE A 977 -16.24 -8.35 -8.04
CA PHE A 977 -14.79 -8.30 -8.23
C PHE A 977 -14.22 -6.88 -8.10
N LEU A 978 -14.90 -5.88 -8.68
CA LEU A 978 -14.43 -4.49 -8.70
C LEU A 978 -14.45 -3.81 -7.31
N PRO A 979 -15.53 -3.90 -6.50
CA PRO A 979 -15.49 -3.42 -5.12
C PRO A 979 -14.48 -4.20 -4.27
N PHE A 980 -14.29 -5.51 -4.53
CA PHE A 980 -13.30 -6.33 -3.82
C PHE A 980 -11.86 -5.89 -4.12
N SER A 981 -11.51 -5.64 -5.38
CA SER A 981 -10.17 -5.18 -5.75
C SER A 981 -9.81 -3.84 -5.10
N ALA A 982 -10.81 -2.99 -4.83
CA ALA A 982 -10.63 -1.71 -4.16
C ALA A 982 -10.31 -1.82 -2.65
N ILE A 983 -10.72 -2.90 -1.99
CA ILE A 983 -10.61 -3.04 -0.52
C ILE A 983 -9.63 -4.12 -0.05
N TYR A 984 -9.12 -4.95 -0.96
CA TYR A 984 -8.31 -6.14 -0.65
C TYR A 984 -7.13 -5.87 0.29
N ILE A 985 -6.45 -4.73 0.15
CA ILE A 985 -5.27 -4.37 0.95
C ILE A 985 -5.66 -4.12 2.40
N GLU A 986 -6.68 -3.30 2.60
CA GLU A 986 -7.17 -2.99 3.94
C GLU A 986 -7.74 -4.25 4.57
N LEU A 987 -8.37 -5.12 3.79
CA LEU A 987 -8.83 -6.42 4.24
C LEU A 987 -7.67 -7.30 4.76
N TYR A 988 -6.50 -7.31 4.11
CA TYR A 988 -5.30 -7.99 4.63
C TYR A 988 -4.89 -7.47 6.01
N TYR A 989 -4.86 -6.15 6.19
CA TYR A 989 -4.46 -5.53 7.46
C TYR A 989 -5.51 -5.74 8.55
N ILE A 990 -6.80 -5.69 8.20
CA ILE A 990 -7.90 -6.08 9.09
C ILE A 990 -7.72 -7.53 9.52
N PHE A 991 -7.44 -8.45 8.60
CA PHE A 991 -7.27 -9.87 8.94
C PHE A 991 -6.04 -10.10 9.82
N ALA A 992 -4.92 -9.45 9.50
CA ALA A 992 -3.70 -9.49 10.30
C ALA A 992 -3.88 -8.87 11.70
N SER A 993 -4.86 -7.98 11.89
CA SER A 993 -5.14 -7.37 13.19
C SER A 993 -6.21 -8.09 14.02
N VAL A 994 -7.25 -8.59 13.36
CA VAL A 994 -8.34 -9.35 14.00
C VAL A 994 -7.85 -10.74 14.40
N TRP A 995 -7.12 -11.42 13.51
CA TRP A 995 -6.62 -12.78 13.70
C TRP A 995 -5.10 -12.85 13.85
N GLY A 996 -4.42 -11.74 14.08
CA GLY A 996 -3.01 -11.72 14.43
C GLY A 996 -2.75 -10.83 15.62
N HIS A 997 -1.49 -10.73 16.02
CA HIS A 997 -1.07 -9.91 17.17
C HIS A 997 -0.78 -8.45 16.80
N LYS A 998 -1.03 -8.05 15.55
CA LYS A 998 -0.85 -6.66 15.10
C LYS A 998 -2.05 -5.81 15.50
N ILE A 999 -1.82 -4.60 15.99
CA ILE A 999 -2.91 -3.72 16.42
C ILE A 999 -3.09 -2.65 15.34
N TYR A 1000 -4.25 -2.66 14.68
CA TYR A 1000 -4.60 -1.65 13.68
C TYR A 1000 -5.38 -0.53 14.37
N THR A 1001 -4.72 0.60 14.63
CA THR A 1001 -5.27 1.72 15.41
C THR A 1001 -5.94 2.81 14.56
N ILE A 1002 -5.89 2.72 13.23
CA ILE A 1002 -6.28 3.82 12.35
C ILE A 1002 -7.73 3.68 11.86
N TYR A 1003 -8.69 3.85 12.77
CA TYR A 1003 -10.12 3.78 12.45
C TYR A 1003 -10.57 4.78 11.38
N SER A 1004 -9.90 5.95 11.29
CA SER A 1004 -10.19 6.99 10.29
C SER A 1004 -9.98 6.51 8.86
N ILE A 1005 -8.94 5.71 8.62
CA ILE A 1005 -8.66 5.14 7.30
C ILE A 1005 -9.74 4.12 6.93
N LEU A 1006 -10.09 3.24 7.87
CA LEU A 1006 -11.11 2.22 7.67
C LEU A 1006 -12.48 2.84 7.31
N PHE A 1007 -12.81 3.98 7.90
CA PHE A 1007 -14.03 4.72 7.59
C PHE A 1007 -14.03 5.29 6.16
N ILE A 1008 -12.92 5.87 5.70
CA ILE A 1008 -12.79 6.39 4.33
C ILE A 1008 -12.96 5.25 3.32
N VAL A 1009 -12.30 4.11 3.56
CA VAL A 1009 -12.37 2.93 2.69
C VAL A 1009 -13.79 2.36 2.66
N PHE A 1010 -14.49 2.36 3.80
CA PHE A 1010 -15.90 1.98 3.86
C PHE A 1010 -16.81 2.88 3.02
N ILE A 1011 -16.62 4.21 3.05
CA ILE A 1011 -17.37 5.14 2.20
C ILE A 1011 -17.13 4.83 0.72
N ILE A 1012 -15.87 4.61 0.35
CA ILE A 1012 -15.49 4.27 -1.03
C ILE A 1012 -16.18 2.98 -1.48
N LEU A 1013 -16.16 1.93 -0.63
CA LEU A 1013 -16.84 0.66 -0.90
C LEU A 1013 -18.34 0.85 -1.17
N VAL A 1014 -19.02 1.68 -0.39
CA VAL A 1014 -20.45 1.98 -0.55
C VAL A 1014 -20.72 2.68 -1.88
N ILE A 1015 -19.92 3.68 -2.25
CA ILE A 1015 -20.06 4.42 -3.51
C ILE A 1015 -19.86 3.50 -4.70
N VAL A 1016 -18.77 2.71 -4.73
CA VAL A 1016 -18.46 1.79 -5.84
C VAL A 1016 -19.56 0.76 -6.01
N THR A 1017 -20.02 0.16 -4.91
CA THR A 1017 -21.08 -0.85 -4.94
C THR A 1017 -22.39 -0.28 -5.48
N ALA A 1018 -22.83 0.88 -4.97
CA ALA A 1018 -24.05 1.54 -5.41
C ALA A 1018 -24.02 1.85 -6.91
N PHE A 1019 -22.85 2.20 -7.41
CA PHE A 1019 -22.69 2.67 -8.75
C PHE A 1019 -22.54 1.54 -9.79
N ILE A 1020 -21.77 0.50 -9.48
CA ILE A 1020 -21.67 -0.71 -10.32
C ILE A 1020 -23.04 -1.40 -10.44
N THR A 1021 -23.78 -1.47 -9.32
CA THR A 1021 -25.13 -2.04 -9.35
C THR A 1021 -26.06 -1.23 -10.23
N VAL A 1022 -26.03 0.11 -10.17
CA VAL A 1022 -26.80 0.97 -11.09
C VAL A 1022 -26.42 0.70 -12.54
N ALA A 1023 -25.12 0.68 -12.89
CA ALA A 1023 -24.66 0.43 -14.25
C ALA A 1023 -25.11 -0.94 -14.80
N LEU A 1024 -24.98 -2.01 -14.00
CA LEU A 1024 -25.41 -3.35 -14.40
C LEU A 1024 -26.94 -3.45 -14.53
N THR A 1025 -27.69 -2.77 -13.66
CA THR A 1025 -29.16 -2.72 -13.79
C THR A 1025 -29.60 -1.97 -15.04
N TYR A 1026 -28.90 -0.90 -15.42
CA TYR A 1026 -29.14 -0.21 -16.68
C TYR A 1026 -28.90 -1.15 -17.88
N PHE A 1027 -27.76 -1.85 -17.94
CA PHE A 1027 -27.48 -2.79 -19.02
C PHE A 1027 -28.45 -3.97 -19.07
N GLN A 1028 -28.98 -4.39 -17.91
CA GLN A 1028 -30.03 -5.41 -17.84
C GLN A 1028 -31.34 -4.90 -18.45
N LEU A 1029 -31.77 -3.69 -18.10
CA LEU A 1029 -32.99 -3.08 -18.62
C LEU A 1029 -32.87 -2.77 -20.12
N ALA A 1030 -31.70 -2.33 -20.57
CA ALA A 1030 -31.41 -2.11 -21.99
C ALA A 1030 -31.43 -3.42 -22.82
N ALA A 1031 -31.28 -4.57 -22.17
CA ALA A 1031 -31.43 -5.90 -22.78
C ALA A 1031 -32.83 -6.49 -22.60
N GLU A 1032 -33.83 -5.66 -22.27
CA GLU A 1032 -35.25 -6.01 -22.15
C GLU A 1032 -35.56 -7.03 -21.03
N ASP A 1033 -34.65 -7.18 -20.06
CA ASP A 1033 -34.86 -8.05 -18.90
C ASP A 1033 -35.42 -7.25 -17.72
N HIS A 1034 -36.73 -7.34 -17.51
CA HIS A 1034 -37.44 -6.67 -16.42
C HIS A 1034 -37.20 -7.28 -15.02
N LYS A 1035 -36.47 -8.40 -14.87
CA LYS A 1035 -36.24 -9.09 -13.58
C LYS A 1035 -35.08 -8.49 -12.78
N TRP A 1036 -35.07 -7.19 -12.58
CA TRP A 1036 -33.96 -6.45 -11.95
C TRP A 1036 -33.96 -6.52 -10.40
N TRP A 1037 -35.12 -6.69 -9.75
CA TRP A 1037 -35.27 -6.62 -8.29
C TRP A 1037 -34.30 -7.48 -7.48
N TRP A 1038 -34.21 -8.77 -7.83
CA TRP A 1038 -33.29 -9.71 -7.15
C TRP A 1038 -31.86 -9.56 -7.66
N ARG A 1039 -31.68 -9.29 -8.96
CA ARG A 1039 -30.35 -9.16 -9.55
C ARG A 1039 -29.59 -7.96 -8.97
N SER A 1040 -30.24 -6.81 -8.80
CA SER A 1040 -29.61 -5.64 -8.19
C SER A 1040 -29.14 -5.89 -6.76
N PHE A 1041 -29.94 -6.61 -5.97
CA PHE A 1041 -29.56 -7.02 -4.61
C PHE A 1041 -28.38 -8.00 -4.62
N LEU A 1042 -28.43 -9.04 -5.46
CA LEU A 1042 -27.37 -10.06 -5.55
C LEU A 1042 -26.06 -9.51 -6.10
N CYS A 1043 -26.12 -8.60 -7.08
CA CYS A 1043 -24.94 -7.91 -7.62
C CYS A 1043 -24.29 -6.99 -6.58
N GLY A 1044 -25.08 -6.30 -5.74
CA GLY A 1044 -24.52 -5.50 -4.65
C GLY A 1044 -23.89 -6.35 -3.55
N GLY A 1045 -24.53 -7.47 -3.20
CA GLY A 1045 -24.04 -8.36 -2.14
C GLY A 1045 -22.83 -9.22 -2.52
N SER A 1046 -22.59 -9.48 -3.82
CA SER A 1046 -21.59 -10.46 -4.27
C SER A 1046 -20.16 -10.16 -3.80
N THR A 1047 -19.81 -8.91 -3.48
CA THR A 1047 -18.54 -8.56 -2.84
C THR A 1047 -18.26 -9.40 -1.58
N GLY A 1048 -19.29 -9.72 -0.78
CA GLY A 1048 -19.14 -10.59 0.39
C GLY A 1048 -18.67 -12.01 0.05
N LEU A 1049 -19.01 -12.53 -1.13
CA LEU A 1049 -18.54 -13.84 -1.60
C LEU A 1049 -17.06 -13.80 -1.98
N PHE A 1050 -16.60 -12.70 -2.58
CA PHE A 1050 -15.18 -12.52 -2.89
C PHE A 1050 -14.33 -12.37 -1.61
N ILE A 1051 -14.84 -11.66 -0.60
CA ILE A 1051 -14.21 -11.57 0.72
C ILE A 1051 -14.07 -12.97 1.33
N TYR A 1052 -15.11 -13.82 1.26
CA TYR A 1052 -15.03 -15.20 1.75
C TYR A 1052 -14.05 -16.06 0.95
N GLY A 1053 -13.99 -15.90 -0.38
CA GLY A 1053 -12.96 -16.54 -1.21
C GLY A 1053 -11.55 -16.12 -0.81
N TYR A 1054 -11.35 -14.85 -0.46
CA TYR A 1054 -10.09 -14.37 0.07
C TYR A 1054 -9.73 -14.98 1.43
N CYS A 1055 -10.71 -15.27 2.30
CA CYS A 1055 -10.45 -15.98 3.55
C CYS A 1055 -9.78 -17.34 3.33
N LEU A 1056 -10.13 -18.08 2.26
CA LEU A 1056 -9.48 -19.34 1.91
C LEU A 1056 -8.01 -19.13 1.53
N TYR A 1057 -7.72 -18.12 0.70
CA TYR A 1057 -6.35 -17.76 0.34
C TYR A 1057 -5.54 -17.31 1.56
N TYR A 1058 -6.10 -16.44 2.40
CA TYR A 1058 -5.43 -15.94 3.60
C TYR A 1058 -5.09 -17.08 4.56
N TYR A 1059 -6.03 -18.00 4.80
CA TYR A 1059 -5.83 -19.12 5.71
C TYR A 1059 -4.69 -20.06 5.25
N HIS A 1060 -4.64 -20.41 3.96
CA HIS A 1060 -3.66 -21.39 3.45
C HIS A 1060 -2.32 -20.79 3.05
N ALA A 1061 -2.30 -19.58 2.49
CA ALA A 1061 -1.09 -19.01 1.89
C ALA A 1061 -0.42 -17.93 2.76
N ARG A 1062 -1.12 -17.38 3.77
CA ARG A 1062 -0.65 -16.22 4.54
C ARG A 1062 -0.63 -16.40 6.03
N SER A 1063 -1.56 -17.19 6.59
CA SER A 1063 -1.60 -17.43 8.03
C SER A 1063 -0.86 -18.71 8.39
N ASP A 1064 -0.09 -18.67 9.48
CA ASP A 1064 0.51 -19.87 10.10
C ASP A 1064 -0.50 -20.62 11.00
N MET A 1065 -1.80 -20.37 10.81
CA MET A 1065 -2.87 -20.94 11.62
C MET A 1065 -3.08 -22.41 11.26
N SER A 1066 -3.22 -23.25 12.28
CA SER A 1066 -3.44 -24.68 12.11
C SER A 1066 -4.39 -25.25 13.16
N GLY A 1067 -4.93 -26.44 12.91
CA GLY A 1067 -5.78 -27.14 13.87
C GLY A 1067 -7.27 -26.82 13.76
N PHE A 1068 -8.09 -27.83 14.07
CA PHE A 1068 -9.54 -27.83 13.81
C PHE A 1068 -10.31 -26.72 14.54
N MET A 1069 -9.93 -26.41 15.79
CA MET A 1069 -10.58 -25.34 16.55
C MET A 1069 -10.37 -23.98 15.87
N GLN A 1070 -9.13 -23.63 15.53
CA GLN A 1070 -8.79 -22.38 14.85
C GLN A 1070 -9.45 -22.29 13.48
N THR A 1071 -9.43 -23.39 12.69
CA THR A 1071 -10.12 -23.45 11.38
C THR A 1071 -11.62 -23.16 11.52
N SER A 1072 -12.28 -23.82 12.49
CA SER A 1072 -13.72 -23.67 12.70
C SER A 1072 -14.08 -22.24 13.10
N PHE A 1073 -13.34 -21.66 14.05
CA PHE A 1073 -13.55 -20.28 14.51
C PHE A 1073 -13.34 -19.26 13.40
N PHE A 1074 -12.24 -19.39 12.65
CA PHE A 1074 -11.92 -18.49 11.55
C PHE A 1074 -13.01 -18.51 10.47
N PHE A 1075 -13.31 -19.69 9.89
CA PHE A 1075 -14.30 -19.79 8.82
C PHE A 1075 -15.73 -19.55 9.30
N GLY A 1076 -16.08 -19.95 10.53
CA GLY A 1076 -17.40 -19.72 11.10
C GLY A 1076 -17.71 -18.23 11.27
N TYR A 1077 -16.86 -17.49 12.00
CA TYR A 1077 -17.07 -16.06 12.18
C TYR A 1077 -16.91 -15.29 10.86
N MET A 1078 -15.98 -15.68 9.98
CA MET A 1078 -15.84 -15.04 8.67
C MET A 1078 -17.05 -15.28 7.77
N ALA A 1079 -17.68 -16.45 7.80
CA ALA A 1079 -18.92 -16.69 7.08
C ALA A 1079 -20.04 -15.75 7.55
N CYS A 1080 -20.17 -15.53 8.87
CA CYS A 1080 -21.14 -14.59 9.43
C CYS A 1080 -20.85 -13.13 9.01
N ILE A 1081 -19.59 -12.71 9.07
CA ILE A 1081 -19.17 -11.35 8.65
C ILE A 1081 -19.43 -11.16 7.16
N CYS A 1082 -19.02 -12.10 6.31
CA CYS A 1082 -19.24 -12.05 4.87
C CYS A 1082 -20.73 -12.05 4.50
N TYR A 1083 -21.55 -12.83 5.21
CA TYR A 1083 -23.00 -12.80 5.06
C TYR A 1083 -23.61 -11.45 5.47
N GLY A 1084 -23.09 -10.85 6.55
CA GLY A 1084 -23.46 -9.48 6.94
C GLY A 1084 -23.13 -8.45 5.87
N PHE A 1085 -21.91 -8.49 5.31
CA PHE A 1085 -21.51 -7.66 4.18
C PHE A 1085 -22.38 -7.89 2.95
N PHE A 1086 -22.74 -9.13 2.64
CA PHE A 1086 -23.62 -9.47 1.53
C PHE A 1086 -25.00 -8.81 1.67
N LEU A 1087 -25.62 -8.89 2.85
CA LEU A 1087 -26.92 -8.25 3.10
C LEU A 1087 -26.82 -6.72 3.09
N MET A 1088 -25.78 -6.16 3.70
CA MET A 1088 -25.56 -4.71 3.78
C MET A 1088 -25.33 -4.09 2.39
N LEU A 1089 -24.36 -4.61 1.64
CA LEU A 1089 -24.03 -4.12 0.31
C LEU A 1089 -25.14 -4.43 -0.71
N GLY A 1090 -25.84 -5.55 -0.55
CA GLY A 1090 -27.04 -5.87 -1.32
C GLY A 1090 -28.16 -4.85 -1.11
N ALA A 1091 -28.40 -4.41 0.13
CA ALA A 1091 -29.40 -3.38 0.43
C ALA A 1091 -29.00 -2.00 -0.13
N VAL A 1092 -27.72 -1.63 -0.06
CA VAL A 1092 -27.18 -0.40 -0.67
C VAL A 1092 -27.38 -0.43 -2.19
N GLY A 1093 -26.95 -1.50 -2.85
CA GLY A 1093 -27.08 -1.67 -4.30
C GLY A 1093 -28.53 -1.69 -4.77
N PHE A 1094 -29.40 -2.39 -4.05
CA PHE A 1094 -30.84 -2.41 -4.34
C PHE A 1094 -31.48 -1.02 -4.23
N ARG A 1095 -31.18 -0.25 -3.17
CA ARG A 1095 -31.73 1.11 -3.00
C ARG A 1095 -31.23 2.07 -4.07
N ALA A 1096 -29.94 1.99 -4.42
CA ALA A 1096 -29.37 2.79 -5.50
C ALA A 1096 -30.04 2.47 -6.85
N ALA A 1097 -30.20 1.19 -7.17
CA ALA A 1097 -30.92 0.74 -8.37
C ALA A 1097 -32.39 1.19 -8.38
N LEU A 1098 -33.12 1.06 -7.26
CA LEU A 1098 -34.51 1.50 -7.16
C LEU A 1098 -34.66 3.00 -7.38
N PHE A 1099 -33.75 3.80 -6.80
CA PHE A 1099 -33.72 5.25 -7.03
C PHE A 1099 -33.47 5.57 -8.51
N PHE A 1100 -32.48 4.91 -9.11
CA PHE A 1100 -32.15 5.06 -10.52
C PHE A 1100 -33.32 4.70 -11.43
N VAL A 1101 -33.90 3.51 -11.29
CA VAL A 1101 -35.05 3.04 -12.10
C VAL A 1101 -36.22 4.01 -11.99
N ARG A 1102 -36.58 4.46 -10.77
CA ARG A 1102 -37.63 5.48 -10.62
C ARG A 1102 -37.32 6.78 -11.34
N HIS A 1103 -36.06 7.21 -11.37
CA HIS A 1103 -35.64 8.41 -12.06
C HIS A 1103 -35.84 8.31 -13.58
N ILE A 1104 -35.36 7.23 -14.22
CA ILE A 1104 -35.45 7.05 -15.68
C ILE A 1104 -36.90 6.91 -16.17
N TYR A 1105 -37.74 6.19 -15.44
CA TYR A 1105 -39.14 6.00 -15.85
C TYR A 1105 -40.04 7.18 -15.48
N ARG A 1106 -39.62 8.06 -14.57
CA ARG A 1106 -40.33 9.33 -14.30
C ARG A 1106 -40.12 10.36 -15.41
N SER A 1107 -39.00 10.28 -16.14
CA SER A 1107 -38.74 11.13 -17.30
C SER A 1107 -39.51 10.72 -18.56
N ILE A 1108 -40.11 9.53 -18.60
CA ILE A 1108 -41.02 9.16 -19.70
C ILE A 1108 -42.34 9.89 -19.49
N LYS A 1109 -42.75 10.69 -20.47
CA LYS A 1109 -44.13 11.20 -20.54
C LYS A 1109 -45.00 10.06 -21.02
N CYS A 1110 -45.59 9.30 -20.10
CA CYS A 1110 -46.67 8.39 -20.45
C CYS A 1110 -47.98 9.20 -20.43
N GLU A 1111 -48.68 9.26 -21.56
CA GLU A 1111 -50.07 9.76 -21.63
C GLU A 1111 -51.05 8.89 -20.84
#